data_AF-A0A959ACW5-F1
#
_entry.id   AF-A0A959ACW5-F1
#
_cell.length_a   1.000
_cell.length_b   1.000
_cell.length_c   1.000
_cell.angle_alpha   90.00
_cell.angle_beta   90.00
_cell.angle_gamma   90.00
#
_symmetry.space_group_name_H-M   'P 1'
#
loop_
_entity.id
_entity.type
_entity.pdbx_description
1 polymer ?
#
loop_
_entity_poly.entity_id
_entity_poly.type
_entity_poly.pdbx_seq_one_letter_code
_entity_poly.pdbx_strand_id
1 'polypeptide(L)'
;GGGVVKFLESQAFTHYGASHGLSGNRVYALKQDHLGRLLLSVSLSGLQVFDSLGIHPFVRDSGFLSGVKCSGISEDVFGRVWVATGGKGILVFDSSGMYAVPDLPNQNIRSIVNGTPGEMWAATNAGIARITYSLPDSFSIRKYTRSDGLPNSEIGTLHTDEQGNLWFADLSGKIGMFKNGQLAAVFGEKDGLPGSPVRCIETEAGGHIWLGTKSAGIFEANYLKDSMRFQEIRTPNKLASDNIYLLLLDPKGNLWAGSESGLDQITFDQSFDKISGTQHFGKNEGFLGIETCQDAALADLEGNLWFGTMNGLMKYSPSDKTASEAAPILHFEEVTLFYKPLAQTLFAQWINPENELLNGLVLPWDQNHLSFEFRAVDLANPDALLYRWKLEGSPNAQWSPLTSQTSVNFAGLQPGKYTFLVQASADGETFSETKSSSFEIDKPFWQLIKFQLLAGFLLLGLILWITRSRIRSIRKSEEAKRLQLELQNHLLQLEQKSLQLQMNPHFLFNALNSIQSLVSAGDTEKARTQIGKFAQMMRGVLNNSRKTSISLKEEVNALEQYLQMEQFCQQNAFEYSIKLPENIDYEEVDIPPMLLQPFVENAVVHGISHLEWPGKIDINFSLKGEMLTCSIRDNGVGREKASQLQAGRNPGHQSVAVQVTSERLEAMKGEMHYEPLVYNDLKNAKGEISGTEVIIHIPIKVKF
;
A
#
# COMPACT_ATOMS: atom_id res chain seq x y z
N GLY A 1 40.87 -11.82 2.66
CA GLY A 1 42.33 -11.99 2.64
C GLY A 1 42.83 -11.61 1.27
N GLY A 2 43.53 -10.48 1.14
CA GLY A 2 43.98 -9.93 -0.15
C GLY A 2 45.45 -10.18 -0.48
N GLY A 3 46.12 -11.08 0.27
CA GLY A 3 47.57 -11.26 0.18
C GLY A 3 48.05 -12.14 -0.99
N VAL A 4 47.20 -13.04 -1.50
CA VAL A 4 47.62 -14.05 -2.49
C VAL A 4 47.41 -13.60 -3.94
N VAL A 5 46.45 -12.70 -4.20
CA VAL A 5 46.13 -12.20 -5.55
C VAL A 5 47.26 -11.34 -6.15
N LYS A 6 48.16 -10.81 -5.32
CA LYS A 6 49.23 -9.89 -5.75
C LYS A 6 50.41 -10.57 -6.46
N PHE A 7 50.44 -11.90 -6.56
CA PHE A 7 51.64 -12.67 -6.91
C PHE A 7 51.54 -13.45 -8.23
N LEU A 8 50.42 -13.43 -8.93
CA LEU A 8 50.27 -14.15 -10.21
C LEU A 8 50.48 -13.20 -11.39
N GLU A 9 51.72 -13.23 -11.89
CA GLU A 9 52.17 -13.03 -13.28
C GLU A 9 51.18 -12.36 -14.27
N SER A 10 51.18 -11.01 -14.28
CA SER A 10 51.05 -10.14 -15.48
C SER A 10 50.76 -8.67 -15.11
N GLN A 11 51.34 -8.16 -14.02
CA GLN A 11 51.18 -6.74 -13.71
C GLN A 11 51.97 -5.91 -14.72
N ALA A 12 51.26 -5.24 -15.63
CA ALA A 12 51.86 -4.30 -16.57
C ALA A 12 52.66 -3.19 -15.87
N PHE A 13 52.40 -2.97 -14.58
CA PHE A 13 53.13 -2.05 -13.72
C PHE A 13 54.08 -2.75 -12.75
N THR A 14 55.34 -2.29 -12.72
CA THR A 14 56.32 -2.64 -11.69
C THR A 14 56.56 -1.43 -10.77
N HIS A 15 56.50 -1.66 -9.46
CA HIS A 15 56.75 -0.63 -8.44
C HIS A 15 58.14 -0.75 -7.83
N TYR A 16 58.90 0.35 -7.88
CA TYR A 16 60.18 0.48 -7.21
C TYR A 16 60.04 1.40 -6.00
N GLY A 17 60.56 0.96 -4.86
CA GLY A 17 60.47 1.67 -3.58
C GLY A 17 61.73 1.46 -2.74
N ALA A 18 61.65 1.70 -1.43
CA ALA A 18 62.79 1.59 -0.52
C ALA A 18 63.46 0.21 -0.53
N SER A 19 62.67 -0.87 -0.68
CA SER A 19 63.17 -2.25 -0.82
C SER A 19 64.04 -2.47 -2.06
N HIS A 20 63.91 -1.61 -3.06
CA HIS A 20 64.61 -1.67 -4.34
C HIS A 20 65.78 -0.67 -4.42
N GLY A 21 66.10 0.06 -3.33
CA GLY A 21 67.23 0.99 -3.26
C GLY A 21 66.88 2.47 -3.39
N LEU A 22 65.58 2.83 -3.50
CA LEU A 22 65.17 4.23 -3.45
C LEU A 22 65.40 4.82 -2.05
N SER A 23 66.11 5.95 -2.00
CA SER A 23 66.46 6.69 -0.79
C SER A 23 65.31 7.54 -0.21
N GLY A 24 64.14 7.51 -0.83
CA GLY A 24 62.95 8.24 -0.42
C GLY A 24 61.73 7.82 -1.24
N ASN A 25 60.55 8.28 -0.82
CA ASN A 25 59.29 7.84 -1.41
C ASN A 25 58.89 8.66 -2.63
N ARG A 26 59.26 9.94 -2.71
CA ARG A 26 58.80 10.81 -3.80
C ARG A 26 59.84 10.87 -4.90
N VAL A 27 59.43 10.73 -6.15
CA VAL A 27 60.32 10.87 -7.32
C VAL A 27 59.89 12.09 -8.12
N TYR A 28 60.70 13.16 -8.06
CA TYR A 28 60.30 14.48 -8.55
C TYR A 28 60.71 14.79 -9.98
N ALA A 29 61.73 14.12 -10.51
CA ALA A 29 62.20 14.30 -11.86
C ALA A 29 62.85 13.01 -12.35
N LEU A 30 62.72 12.76 -13.64
CA LEU A 30 63.25 11.60 -14.33
C LEU A 30 63.96 12.07 -15.60
N LYS A 31 65.11 11.46 -15.92
CA LYS A 31 65.78 11.67 -17.20
C LYS A 31 66.58 10.42 -17.58
N GLN A 32 66.44 9.95 -18.81
CA GLN A 32 67.38 8.98 -19.36
C GLN A 32 68.57 9.73 -19.95
N ASP A 33 69.79 9.34 -19.57
CA ASP A 33 71.03 9.88 -20.12
C ASP A 33 71.46 9.16 -21.40
N HIS A 34 72.47 9.71 -22.10
CA HIS A 34 73.00 9.12 -23.34
C HIS A 34 73.63 7.73 -23.15
N LEU A 35 73.93 7.32 -21.91
CA LEU A 35 74.44 5.98 -21.57
C LEU A 35 73.30 4.98 -21.32
N GLY A 36 72.04 5.43 -21.43
CA GLY A 36 70.85 4.61 -21.19
C GLY A 36 70.47 4.48 -19.72
N ARG A 37 71.18 5.17 -18.80
CA ARG A 37 70.89 5.13 -17.36
C ARG A 37 69.76 6.08 -17.03
N LEU A 38 68.94 5.71 -16.06
CA LEU A 38 67.82 6.52 -15.60
C LEU A 38 68.26 7.35 -14.38
N LEU A 39 68.34 8.66 -14.55
CA LEU A 39 68.62 9.62 -13.48
C LEU A 39 67.32 9.99 -12.77
N LEU A 40 67.34 9.90 -11.45
CA LEU A 40 66.18 10.07 -10.57
C LEU A 40 66.45 11.18 -9.55
N SER A 41 65.53 12.12 -9.41
CA SER A 41 65.47 13.02 -8.25
C SER A 41 64.55 12.44 -7.20
N VAL A 42 65.08 12.12 -6.02
CA VAL A 42 64.34 11.36 -5.00
C VAL A 42 64.19 12.19 -3.73
N SER A 43 62.96 12.63 -3.47
CA SER A 43 62.54 13.37 -2.28
C SER A 43 63.45 14.57 -2.01
N LEU A 44 64.12 14.60 -0.85
CA LEU A 44 65.16 15.58 -0.51
C LEU A 44 66.50 14.86 -0.26
N SER A 45 66.65 13.65 -0.81
CA SER A 45 67.81 12.78 -0.61
C SER A 45 68.86 12.95 -1.71
N GLY A 46 68.58 13.79 -2.72
CA GLY A 46 69.48 14.08 -3.84
C GLY A 46 69.18 13.24 -5.08
N LEU A 47 70.22 12.96 -5.86
CA LEU A 47 70.12 12.20 -7.11
C LEU A 47 70.49 10.73 -6.94
N GLN A 48 69.73 9.87 -7.61
CA GLN A 48 70.02 8.44 -7.74
C GLN A 48 70.07 8.05 -9.21
N VAL A 49 70.75 6.95 -9.50
CA VAL A 49 70.83 6.33 -10.81
C VAL A 49 70.15 4.98 -10.74
N PHE A 50 69.40 4.64 -11.77
CA PHE A 50 68.90 3.31 -12.02
C PHE A 50 69.47 2.77 -13.32
N ASP A 51 70.23 1.67 -13.21
CA ASP A 51 70.85 0.95 -14.31
C ASP A 51 70.83 -0.57 -14.03
N SER A 52 71.69 -1.33 -14.71
CA SER A 52 71.78 -2.80 -14.57
C SER A 52 72.17 -3.28 -13.17
N LEU A 53 72.75 -2.43 -12.32
CA LEU A 53 73.08 -2.74 -10.93
C LEU A 53 71.93 -2.44 -9.96
N GLY A 54 70.82 -1.89 -10.46
CA GLY A 54 69.70 -1.42 -9.65
C GLY A 54 69.82 0.03 -9.24
N ILE A 55 69.02 0.45 -8.24
CA ILE A 55 68.95 1.84 -7.81
C ILE A 55 70.06 2.12 -6.80
N HIS A 56 70.93 3.08 -7.12
CA HIS A 56 72.06 3.45 -6.29
C HIS A 56 72.33 4.97 -6.34
N PRO A 57 73.07 5.54 -5.37
CA PRO A 57 73.34 6.98 -5.34
C PRO A 57 74.10 7.46 -6.57
N PHE A 58 73.79 8.67 -7.07
CA PHE A 58 74.59 9.31 -8.10
C PHE A 58 75.94 9.72 -7.53
N VAL A 59 77.01 9.00 -7.89
CA VAL A 59 78.34 9.10 -7.26
C VAL A 59 78.89 10.54 -7.24
N ARG A 60 78.54 11.36 -8.22
CA ARG A 60 79.00 12.76 -8.29
C ARG A 60 78.24 13.69 -7.33
N ASP A 61 77.06 13.28 -6.84
CA ASP A 61 76.34 13.99 -5.79
C ASP A 61 77.00 13.68 -4.44
N SER A 62 77.92 14.56 -4.03
CA SER A 62 78.63 14.51 -2.75
C SER A 62 77.77 15.02 -1.58
N GLY A 63 76.45 14.80 -1.64
CA GLY A 63 75.46 15.27 -0.66
C GLY A 63 75.08 16.74 -0.81
N PHE A 64 75.51 17.41 -1.88
CA PHE A 64 75.17 18.81 -2.14
C PHE A 64 73.67 19.04 -2.31
N LEU A 65 72.98 18.04 -2.83
CA LEU A 65 71.53 18.07 -3.05
C LEU A 65 70.75 17.55 -1.83
N SER A 66 71.42 17.20 -0.73
CA SER A 66 70.75 16.81 0.50
C SER A 66 69.90 17.97 1.04
N GLY A 67 68.64 17.68 1.37
CA GLY A 67 67.66 18.66 1.81
C GLY A 67 67.05 19.51 0.69
N VAL A 68 67.39 19.26 -0.58
CA VAL A 68 66.98 20.11 -1.71
C VAL A 68 66.09 19.33 -2.67
N LYS A 69 64.93 19.91 -2.99
CA LYS A 69 64.05 19.36 -4.03
C LYS A 69 64.68 19.66 -5.40
N CYS A 70 64.98 18.61 -6.17
CA CYS A 70 65.36 18.77 -7.57
C CYS A 70 64.12 18.56 -8.43
N SER A 71 63.70 19.60 -9.15
CA SER A 71 62.43 19.62 -9.88
C SER A 71 62.57 19.26 -11.36
N GLY A 72 63.80 19.18 -11.87
CA GLY A 72 64.06 18.82 -13.26
C GLY A 72 65.50 18.37 -13.44
N ILE A 73 65.71 17.44 -14.37
CA ILE A 73 67.01 16.92 -14.75
C ILE A 73 67.07 16.98 -16.27
N SER A 74 68.13 17.58 -16.81
CA SER A 74 68.41 17.54 -18.24
C SER A 74 69.86 17.16 -18.48
N GLU A 75 70.18 16.82 -19.72
CA GLU A 75 71.53 16.50 -20.15
C GLU A 75 71.85 17.31 -21.40
N ASP A 76 73.05 17.89 -21.43
CA ASP A 76 73.54 18.64 -22.59
C ASP A 76 74.29 17.77 -23.60
N VAL A 77 74.60 18.34 -24.77
CA VAL A 77 75.32 17.68 -25.86
C VAL A 77 76.74 17.21 -25.49
N PHE A 78 77.30 17.66 -24.36
CA PHE A 78 78.61 17.23 -23.87
C PHE A 78 78.49 16.13 -22.80
N GLY A 79 77.27 15.66 -22.50
CA GLY A 79 77.01 14.64 -21.48
C GLY A 79 77.09 15.18 -20.04
N ARG A 80 76.97 16.51 -19.85
CA ARG A 80 76.90 17.11 -18.51
C ARG A 80 75.45 17.09 -18.04
N VAL A 81 75.25 16.75 -16.77
CA VAL A 81 73.92 16.63 -16.16
C VAL A 81 73.56 17.96 -15.51
N TRP A 82 72.46 18.56 -15.93
CA TRP A 82 71.93 19.82 -15.44
C TRP A 82 70.74 19.57 -14.53
N VAL A 83 70.77 20.16 -13.33
CA VAL A 83 69.81 19.86 -12.27
C VAL A 83 69.16 21.16 -11.83
N ALA A 84 67.85 21.25 -12.03
CA ALA A 84 67.02 22.35 -11.55
C ALA A 84 66.69 22.12 -10.06
N THR A 85 67.00 23.11 -9.21
CA THR A 85 66.80 23.00 -7.77
C THR A 85 65.84 24.04 -7.21
N GLY A 86 65.12 23.65 -6.15
CA GLY A 86 64.24 24.52 -5.38
C GLY A 86 65.00 25.40 -4.37
N GLY A 87 65.92 26.25 -4.84
CA GLY A 87 66.58 27.27 -4.00
C GLY A 87 68.09 27.38 -4.13
N LYS A 88 68.77 26.48 -4.86
CA LYS A 88 70.21 26.55 -5.15
C LYS A 88 70.52 26.84 -6.63
N GLY A 89 69.52 27.27 -7.41
CA GLY A 89 69.67 27.55 -8.83
C GLY A 89 69.79 26.30 -9.68
N ILE A 90 70.61 26.39 -10.72
CA ILE A 90 70.93 25.26 -11.60
C ILE A 90 72.34 24.78 -11.27
N LEU A 91 72.46 23.50 -10.98
CA LEU A 91 73.74 22.83 -10.76
C LEU A 91 74.05 21.94 -11.94
N VAL A 92 75.29 22.00 -12.43
CA VAL A 92 75.75 21.19 -13.55
C VAL A 92 76.86 20.28 -13.07
N PHE A 93 76.76 19.00 -13.43
CA PHE A 93 77.71 17.95 -13.06
C PHE A 93 78.40 17.43 -14.31
N ASP A 94 79.72 17.53 -14.35
CA ASP A 94 80.58 17.07 -15.46
C ASP A 94 81.61 16.04 -14.96
N SER A 95 82.67 15.77 -15.74
CA SER A 95 83.78 14.90 -15.29
C SER A 95 84.70 15.57 -14.27
N SER A 96 84.70 16.90 -14.20
CA SER A 96 85.60 17.72 -13.38
C SER A 96 85.03 18.00 -11.99
N GLY A 97 83.71 17.97 -11.84
CA GLY A 97 83.00 18.17 -10.58
C GLY A 97 81.59 18.71 -10.77
N MET A 98 81.25 19.69 -9.91
CA MET A 98 79.95 20.36 -9.89
C MET A 98 80.18 21.88 -9.87
N TYR A 99 79.40 22.61 -10.67
CA TYR A 99 79.38 24.08 -10.63
C TYR A 99 77.96 24.62 -10.77
N ALA A 100 77.73 25.80 -10.23
CA ALA A 100 76.46 26.50 -10.29
C ALA A 100 76.42 27.45 -11.48
N VAL A 101 75.28 27.51 -12.19
CA VAL A 101 75.08 28.49 -13.25
C VAL A 101 74.89 29.87 -12.62
N PRO A 102 75.73 30.87 -12.96
CA PRO A 102 75.66 32.20 -12.38
C PRO A 102 74.52 33.02 -12.99
N ASP A 103 74.19 34.15 -12.33
CA ASP A 103 73.31 35.20 -12.85
C ASP A 103 71.92 34.75 -13.32
N LEU A 104 71.35 33.73 -12.67
CA LEU A 104 69.96 33.32 -12.92
C LEU A 104 68.98 34.37 -12.38
N PRO A 105 67.80 34.56 -13.01
CA PRO A 105 66.80 35.53 -12.55
C PRO A 105 66.21 35.17 -11.18
N ASN A 106 66.20 33.90 -10.81
CA ASN A 106 65.84 33.41 -9.49
C ASN A 106 66.55 32.08 -9.20
N GLN A 107 66.80 31.76 -7.93
CA GLN A 107 67.44 30.51 -7.50
C GLN A 107 66.44 29.34 -7.35
N ASN A 108 65.13 29.62 -7.41
CA ASN A 108 64.10 28.59 -7.44
C ASN A 108 63.73 28.26 -8.90
N ILE A 109 64.28 27.15 -9.38
CA ILE A 109 64.07 26.67 -10.74
C ILE A 109 62.94 25.65 -10.70
N ARG A 110 61.97 25.79 -11.59
CA ARG A 110 60.78 24.92 -11.62
C ARG A 110 60.89 23.84 -12.68
N SER A 111 61.34 24.20 -13.88
CA SER A 111 61.56 23.30 -15.00
C SER A 111 62.83 23.70 -15.76
N ILE A 112 63.49 22.73 -16.37
CA ILE A 112 64.67 22.90 -17.22
C ILE A 112 64.55 21.98 -18.43
N VAL A 113 64.75 22.54 -19.62
CA VAL A 113 64.63 21.80 -20.89
C VAL A 113 65.74 22.19 -21.85
N ASN A 114 66.07 21.26 -22.75
CA ASN A 114 67.02 21.51 -23.82
C ASN A 114 66.40 22.43 -24.88
N GLY A 115 67.17 23.41 -25.35
CA GLY A 115 66.84 24.21 -26.53
C GLY A 115 67.50 23.64 -27.79
N THR A 116 67.94 24.54 -28.69
CA THR A 116 68.85 24.17 -29.76
C THR A 116 70.20 23.69 -29.21
N PRO A 117 70.97 22.88 -29.94
CA PRO A 117 72.28 22.42 -29.48
C PRO A 117 73.16 23.57 -28.96
N GLY A 118 73.61 23.48 -27.71
CA GLY A 118 74.36 24.54 -27.02
C GLY A 118 73.50 25.49 -26.17
N GLU A 119 72.20 25.24 -26.05
CA GLU A 119 71.26 26.05 -25.27
C GLU A 119 70.43 25.22 -24.30
N MET A 120 70.26 25.79 -23.10
CA MET A 120 69.37 25.30 -22.04
C MET A 120 68.38 26.40 -21.68
N TRP A 121 67.15 26.02 -21.40
CA TRP A 121 66.11 26.94 -20.96
C TRP A 121 65.61 26.55 -19.58
N ALA A 122 65.43 27.54 -18.71
CA ALA A 122 65.00 27.32 -17.34
C ALA A 122 63.85 28.25 -16.95
N ALA A 123 62.78 27.66 -16.41
CA ALA A 123 61.65 28.37 -15.81
C ALA A 123 61.94 28.68 -14.36
N THR A 124 61.69 29.92 -13.96
CA THR A 124 61.96 30.42 -12.62
C THR A 124 60.76 31.17 -12.05
N ASN A 125 60.81 31.53 -10.77
CA ASN A 125 59.80 32.39 -10.15
C ASN A 125 59.88 33.87 -10.58
N ALA A 126 60.88 34.24 -11.39
CA ALA A 126 61.11 35.62 -11.84
C ALA A 126 61.39 35.72 -13.35
N GLY A 127 60.80 34.81 -14.14
CA GLY A 127 60.87 34.78 -15.60
C GLY A 127 61.56 33.53 -16.13
N ILE A 128 62.04 33.63 -17.36
CA ILE A 128 62.71 32.54 -18.08
C ILE A 128 64.17 32.91 -18.30
N ALA A 129 65.08 31.95 -18.08
CA ALA A 129 66.49 32.09 -18.42
C ALA A 129 66.81 31.23 -19.65
N ARG A 130 67.37 31.86 -20.69
CA ARG A 130 68.04 31.17 -21.79
C ARG A 130 69.54 31.16 -21.50
N ILE A 131 70.12 29.97 -21.44
CA ILE A 131 71.50 29.74 -21.05
C ILE A 131 72.21 29.14 -22.24
N THR A 132 73.07 29.93 -22.88
CA THR A 132 73.99 29.43 -23.90
C THR A 132 75.28 28.99 -23.21
N TYR A 133 75.75 27.78 -23.53
CA TYR A 133 76.93 27.20 -22.90
C TYR A 133 77.98 26.76 -23.92
N SER A 134 79.25 26.91 -23.56
CA SER A 134 80.39 26.38 -24.33
C SER A 134 81.49 25.87 -23.41
N LEU A 135 82.34 24.98 -23.94
CA LEU A 135 83.50 24.45 -23.22
C LEU A 135 84.58 25.52 -23.02
N PRO A 136 85.36 25.50 -21.91
CA PRO A 136 85.25 24.54 -20.82
C PRO A 136 84.02 24.80 -19.91
N ASP A 137 83.75 26.04 -19.48
CA ASP A 137 82.58 26.38 -18.64
C ASP A 137 82.15 27.85 -18.81
N SER A 138 81.82 28.25 -20.03
CA SER A 138 81.29 29.59 -20.30
C SER A 138 79.76 29.56 -20.36
N PHE A 139 79.10 30.39 -19.54
CA PHE A 139 77.66 30.58 -19.55
C PHE A 139 77.31 32.01 -19.95
N SER A 140 76.42 32.15 -20.93
CA SER A 140 75.77 33.42 -21.27
C SER A 140 74.28 33.30 -20.99
N ILE A 141 73.77 34.15 -20.09
CA ILE A 141 72.38 34.09 -19.63
C ILE A 141 71.61 35.29 -20.18
N ARG A 142 70.56 35.02 -20.96
CA ARG A 142 69.54 36.01 -21.32
C ARG A 142 68.30 35.79 -20.48
N LYS A 143 67.89 36.83 -19.76
CA LYS A 143 66.70 36.84 -18.91
C LYS A 143 65.53 37.40 -19.69
N TYR A 144 64.41 36.70 -19.66
CA TYR A 144 63.13 37.18 -20.16
C TYR A 144 62.21 37.41 -18.97
N THR A 145 61.68 38.62 -18.87
CA THR A 145 60.77 39.05 -17.80
C THR A 145 59.52 39.70 -18.40
N ARG A 146 58.66 40.28 -17.55
CA ARG A 146 57.50 41.04 -18.03
C ARG A 146 57.87 42.22 -18.93
N SER A 147 59.03 42.85 -18.75
CA SER A 147 59.48 43.92 -19.64
C SER A 147 59.78 43.42 -21.05
N ASP A 148 60.05 42.13 -21.22
CA ASP A 148 60.33 41.48 -22.51
C ASP A 148 59.06 40.90 -23.15
N GLY A 149 57.89 41.15 -22.57
CA GLY A 149 56.60 40.71 -23.09
C GLY A 149 56.03 39.44 -22.44
N LEU A 150 56.70 38.85 -21.45
CA LEU A 150 56.11 37.72 -20.72
C LEU A 150 54.82 38.14 -20.00
N PRO A 151 53.73 37.36 -20.11
CA PRO A 151 52.46 37.69 -19.46
C PRO A 151 52.56 37.69 -17.93
N ASN A 152 53.41 36.84 -17.37
CA ASN A 152 53.66 36.72 -15.94
C ASN A 152 55.12 36.34 -15.67
N SER A 153 55.61 36.63 -14.47
CA SER A 153 56.98 36.33 -14.04
C SER A 153 57.11 34.91 -13.45
N GLU A 154 56.03 34.34 -12.95
CA GLU A 154 56.05 32.99 -12.38
C GLU A 154 55.76 31.96 -13.46
N ILE A 155 56.81 31.29 -13.93
CA ILE A 155 56.71 30.29 -14.99
C ILE A 155 56.68 28.91 -14.35
N GLY A 156 55.64 28.13 -14.68
CA GLY A 156 55.36 26.83 -14.08
C GLY A 156 56.12 25.69 -14.75
N THR A 157 56.08 25.64 -16.09
CA THR A 157 56.66 24.57 -16.89
C THR A 157 57.18 25.10 -18.23
N LEU A 158 58.13 24.37 -18.81
CA LEU A 158 58.70 24.56 -20.14
C LEU A 158 58.60 23.25 -20.91
N HIS A 159 58.43 23.34 -22.21
CA HIS A 159 58.48 22.21 -23.12
C HIS A 159 59.10 22.62 -24.45
N THR A 160 59.91 21.76 -25.04
CA THR A 160 60.52 22.03 -26.35
C THR A 160 59.87 21.10 -27.37
N ASP A 161 59.31 21.67 -28.44
CA ASP A 161 58.76 20.87 -29.52
C ASP A 161 59.85 20.33 -30.47
N GLU A 162 59.48 19.42 -31.36
CA GLU A 162 60.41 18.80 -32.31
C GLU A 162 61.04 19.79 -33.31
N GLN A 163 60.43 20.97 -33.49
CA GLN A 163 60.95 22.04 -34.35
C GLN A 163 61.94 22.95 -33.60
N GLY A 164 62.16 22.70 -32.31
CA GLY A 164 63.02 23.50 -31.44
C GLY A 164 62.37 24.80 -30.95
N ASN A 165 61.05 24.95 -31.08
CA ASN A 165 60.35 26.05 -30.42
C ASN A 165 60.17 25.71 -28.94
N LEU A 166 60.28 26.73 -28.09
CA LEU A 166 60.07 26.59 -26.66
C LEU A 166 58.67 27.08 -26.28
N TRP A 167 57.88 26.17 -25.73
CA TRP A 167 56.61 26.45 -25.11
C TRP A 167 56.80 26.67 -23.61
N PHE A 168 56.06 27.62 -23.06
CA PHE A 168 56.02 27.85 -21.63
C PHE A 168 54.60 28.08 -21.16
N ALA A 169 54.36 27.72 -19.90
CA ALA A 169 53.11 28.02 -19.20
C ALA A 169 53.41 28.81 -17.93
N ASP A 170 52.66 29.90 -17.73
CA ASP A 170 52.73 30.67 -16.50
C ASP A 170 51.71 30.18 -15.45
N LEU A 171 51.92 30.57 -14.19
CA LEU A 171 51.02 30.18 -13.10
C LEU A 171 49.64 30.86 -13.14
N SER A 172 49.39 31.78 -14.09
CA SER A 172 48.06 32.33 -14.35
C SER A 172 47.29 31.56 -15.43
N GLY A 173 47.87 30.48 -15.96
CA GLY A 173 47.23 29.64 -16.98
C GLY A 173 47.37 30.16 -18.41
N LYS A 174 48.27 31.13 -18.66
CA LYS A 174 48.62 31.57 -20.02
C LYS A 174 49.80 30.77 -20.54
N ILE A 175 49.82 30.63 -21.86
CA ILE A 175 50.87 29.90 -22.57
C ILE A 175 51.56 30.86 -23.53
N GLY A 176 52.85 30.70 -23.73
CA GLY A 176 53.53 31.37 -24.82
C GLY A 176 54.52 30.47 -25.54
N MET A 177 54.91 30.91 -26.72
CA MET A 177 55.84 30.21 -27.59
C MET A 177 56.99 31.14 -27.98
N PHE A 178 58.20 30.67 -27.75
CA PHE A 178 59.41 31.26 -28.31
C PHE A 178 59.78 30.55 -29.60
N LYS A 179 59.93 31.33 -30.68
CA LYS A 179 60.43 30.87 -31.98
C LYS A 179 61.71 31.61 -32.30
N ASN A 180 62.78 30.89 -32.63
CA ASN A 180 64.11 31.46 -32.89
C ASN A 180 64.61 32.38 -31.76
N GLY A 181 64.31 32.03 -30.50
CA GLY A 181 64.72 32.80 -29.31
C GLY A 181 63.98 34.13 -29.10
N GLN A 182 62.88 34.37 -29.82
CA GLN A 182 62.00 35.53 -29.61
C GLN A 182 60.59 35.07 -29.24
N LEU A 183 59.92 35.83 -28.37
CA LEU A 183 58.54 35.56 -27.98
C LEU A 183 57.63 35.81 -29.18
N ALA A 184 57.09 34.75 -29.77
CA ALA A 184 56.33 34.79 -31.01
C ALA A 184 54.82 34.91 -30.77
N ALA A 185 54.30 34.23 -29.75
CA ALA A 185 52.87 34.22 -29.43
C ALA A 185 52.62 34.04 -27.94
N VAL A 186 51.47 34.55 -27.47
CA VAL A 186 50.93 34.33 -26.12
C VAL A 186 49.43 34.07 -26.24
N PHE A 187 48.98 33.00 -25.60
CA PHE A 187 47.61 32.50 -25.60
C PHE A 187 47.01 32.60 -24.20
N GLY A 188 45.72 32.91 -24.13
CA GLY A 188 44.95 32.99 -22.88
C GLY A 188 43.49 32.60 -23.07
N GLU A 189 42.62 33.12 -22.20
CA GLU A 189 41.18 32.79 -22.18
C GLU A 189 40.47 33.07 -23.52
N LYS A 190 40.84 34.18 -24.19
CA LYS A 190 40.30 34.54 -25.51
C LYS A 190 40.57 33.48 -26.60
N ASP A 191 41.60 32.67 -26.38
CA ASP A 191 42.08 31.63 -27.30
C ASP A 191 41.55 30.24 -26.91
N GLY A 192 40.72 30.14 -25.87
CA GLY A 192 40.05 28.91 -25.41
C GLY A 192 40.63 28.26 -24.16
N LEU A 193 41.64 28.86 -23.53
CA LEU A 193 42.22 28.34 -22.29
C LEU A 193 41.30 28.59 -21.08
N PRO A 194 41.28 27.70 -20.07
CA PRO A 194 40.34 27.78 -18.94
C PRO A 194 40.73 28.79 -17.86
N GLY A 195 41.88 29.49 -17.98
CA GLY A 195 42.43 30.33 -16.91
C GLY A 195 42.94 29.54 -15.69
N SER A 196 43.08 28.22 -15.81
CA SER A 196 43.67 27.35 -14.78
C SER A 196 45.17 27.19 -15.02
N PRO A 197 46.02 27.15 -13.96
CA PRO A 197 47.46 26.93 -14.12
C PRO A 197 47.75 25.64 -14.91
N VAL A 198 48.55 25.78 -15.96
CA VAL A 198 49.02 24.65 -16.78
C VAL A 198 50.25 24.06 -16.09
N ARG A 199 50.21 22.77 -15.82
CA ARG A 199 51.23 22.04 -15.05
C ARG A 199 52.25 21.32 -15.93
N CYS A 200 51.82 20.84 -17.07
CA CYS A 200 52.61 20.10 -18.05
C CYS A 200 52.11 20.41 -19.47
N ILE A 201 53.02 20.30 -20.42
CA ILE A 201 52.77 20.52 -21.85
C ILE A 201 53.39 19.34 -22.57
N GLU A 202 52.68 18.77 -23.54
CA GLU A 202 53.23 17.73 -24.40
C GLU A 202 52.88 18.04 -25.86
N THR A 203 53.77 17.70 -26.79
CA THR A 203 53.61 17.99 -28.22
C THR A 203 53.98 16.79 -29.08
N GLU A 204 53.45 16.75 -30.29
CA GLU A 204 53.77 15.74 -31.31
C GLU A 204 54.17 16.39 -32.65
N ALA A 205 54.92 15.66 -33.48
CA ALA A 205 55.48 16.09 -34.76
C ALA A 205 54.47 16.76 -35.73
N GLY A 206 53.24 16.26 -35.77
CA GLY A 206 52.11 16.74 -36.57
C GLY A 206 51.46 18.03 -36.05
N GLY A 207 52.00 18.62 -34.99
CA GLY A 207 51.58 19.93 -34.50
C GLY A 207 50.52 19.90 -33.41
N HIS A 208 50.17 18.72 -32.89
CA HIS A 208 49.27 18.61 -31.75
C HIS A 208 50.00 19.02 -30.47
N ILE A 209 49.31 19.78 -29.63
CA ILE A 209 49.77 20.17 -28.30
C ILE A 209 48.68 19.85 -27.29
N TRP A 210 49.08 19.20 -26.20
CA TRP A 210 48.23 18.88 -25.06
C TRP A 210 48.73 19.58 -23.81
N LEU A 211 47.79 20.00 -22.98
CA LEU A 211 48.04 20.79 -21.79
C LEU A 211 47.35 20.15 -20.60
N GLY A 212 48.11 19.72 -19.62
CA GLY A 212 47.55 19.26 -18.34
C GLY A 212 47.36 20.46 -17.41
N THR A 213 46.13 20.66 -16.93
CA THR A 213 45.80 21.79 -16.05
C THR A 213 45.63 21.35 -14.60
N LYS A 214 45.69 22.31 -13.67
CA LYS A 214 45.50 22.04 -12.24
C LYS A 214 44.05 21.67 -11.86
N SER A 215 43.05 22.08 -12.64
CA SER A 215 41.65 21.94 -12.21
C SER A 215 40.62 21.90 -13.33
N ALA A 216 41.03 21.78 -14.59
CA ALA A 216 40.15 21.84 -15.75
C ALA A 216 40.39 20.68 -16.73
N GLY A 217 41.17 19.66 -16.33
CA GLY A 217 41.50 18.52 -17.17
C GLY A 217 42.56 18.85 -18.21
N ILE A 218 42.41 18.25 -19.40
CA ILE A 218 43.37 18.34 -20.51
C ILE A 218 42.78 19.22 -21.62
N PHE A 219 43.59 20.15 -22.12
CA PHE A 219 43.25 20.96 -23.28
C PHE A 219 44.16 20.62 -24.45
N GLU A 220 43.60 20.60 -25.65
CA GLU A 220 44.33 20.34 -26.89
C GLU A 220 44.19 21.51 -27.88
N ALA A 221 45.20 21.65 -28.73
CA ALA A 221 45.16 22.50 -29.92
C ALA A 221 46.08 21.91 -30.99
N ASN A 222 46.00 22.45 -32.21
CA ASN A 222 47.02 22.21 -33.23
C ASN A 222 47.68 23.55 -33.60
N TYR A 223 48.98 23.69 -33.32
CA TYR A 223 49.73 24.93 -33.50
C TYR A 223 50.20 25.17 -34.94
N LEU A 224 49.99 24.23 -35.85
CA LEU A 224 50.24 24.39 -37.29
C LEU A 224 49.03 24.94 -38.05
N LYS A 225 47.85 24.98 -37.42
CA LYS A 225 46.63 25.60 -37.99
C LYS A 225 46.69 27.13 -37.85
N ASP A 226 46.22 27.86 -38.87
CA ASP A 226 46.24 29.33 -38.92
C ASP A 226 45.54 30.02 -37.73
N SER A 227 44.53 29.36 -37.13
CA SER A 227 43.86 29.83 -35.93
C SER A 227 43.99 28.80 -34.81
N MET A 228 45.03 28.96 -34.00
CA MET A 228 45.25 28.12 -32.83
C MET A 228 44.17 28.42 -31.78
N ARG A 229 43.35 27.41 -31.47
CA ARG A 229 42.30 27.47 -30.46
C ARG A 229 42.41 26.26 -29.56
N PHE A 230 42.40 26.50 -28.26
CA PHE A 230 42.40 25.45 -27.27
C PHE A 230 40.97 24.98 -27.00
N GLN A 231 40.81 23.67 -26.89
CA GLN A 231 39.56 23.03 -26.52
C GLN A 231 39.82 21.95 -25.47
N GLU A 232 38.87 21.74 -24.58
CA GLU A 232 38.92 20.64 -23.63
C GLU A 232 38.78 19.31 -24.38
N ILE A 233 39.62 18.33 -24.03
CA ILE A 233 39.55 17.00 -24.60
C ILE A 233 38.25 16.31 -24.19
N ARG A 234 37.56 15.66 -25.14
CA ARG A 234 36.32 14.93 -24.85
C ARG A 234 36.51 13.44 -25.04
N THR A 235 36.68 12.74 -23.92
CA THR A 235 36.90 11.30 -23.88
C THR A 235 35.58 10.52 -23.75
N PRO A 236 35.48 9.28 -24.29
CA PRO A 236 34.29 8.44 -24.13
C PRO A 236 33.94 8.15 -22.67
N ASN A 237 34.96 7.88 -21.85
CA ASN A 237 34.83 7.79 -20.39
C ASN A 237 35.46 9.04 -19.76
N LYS A 238 34.88 9.53 -18.67
CA LYS A 238 35.46 10.68 -17.94
C LYS A 238 36.85 10.31 -17.41
N LEU A 239 37.82 11.22 -17.54
CA LEU A 239 39.13 11.11 -16.88
C LEU A 239 38.93 10.95 -15.36
N ALA A 240 39.87 10.26 -14.70
CA ALA A 240 39.75 9.98 -13.28
C ALA A 240 39.91 11.24 -12.42
N SER A 241 40.62 12.25 -12.91
CA SER A 241 40.72 13.58 -12.29
C SER A 241 40.92 14.69 -13.32
N ASP A 242 40.50 15.89 -12.94
CA ASP A 242 40.70 17.14 -13.70
C ASP A 242 42.01 17.87 -13.29
N ASN A 243 42.77 17.34 -12.32
CA ASN A 243 44.08 17.87 -11.90
C ASN A 243 45.20 17.00 -12.49
N ILE A 244 45.75 17.46 -13.61
CA ILE A 244 46.71 16.72 -14.43
C ILE A 244 48.13 17.18 -14.10
N TYR A 245 48.94 16.30 -13.52
CA TYR A 245 50.31 16.59 -13.10
C TYR A 245 51.35 16.38 -14.19
N LEU A 246 51.14 15.38 -15.05
CA LEU A 246 52.05 15.06 -16.14
C LEU A 246 51.27 14.60 -17.36
N LEU A 247 51.89 14.80 -18.52
CA LEU A 247 51.50 14.23 -19.80
C LEU A 247 52.74 13.56 -20.38
N LEU A 248 52.57 12.41 -21.02
CA LEU A 248 53.64 11.71 -21.74
C LEU A 248 53.04 11.08 -22.99
N LEU A 249 53.59 11.41 -24.15
CA LEU A 249 53.27 10.70 -25.38
C LEU A 249 54.13 9.44 -25.49
N ASP A 250 53.48 8.28 -25.53
CA ASP A 250 54.22 7.03 -25.72
C ASP A 250 54.63 6.81 -27.19
N PRO A 251 55.63 5.94 -27.47
CA PRO A 251 56.07 5.67 -28.83
C PRO A 251 55.00 5.06 -29.77
N LYS A 252 53.84 4.64 -29.24
CA LYS A 252 52.72 4.12 -30.01
C LYS A 252 51.68 5.22 -30.33
N GLY A 253 51.89 6.45 -29.85
CA GLY A 253 50.97 7.57 -30.03
C GLY A 253 49.82 7.62 -29.02
N ASN A 254 49.91 6.93 -27.88
CA ASN A 254 48.94 7.13 -26.78
C ASN A 254 49.45 8.23 -25.84
N LEU A 255 48.53 9.09 -25.41
CA LEU A 255 48.82 10.10 -24.39
C LEU A 255 48.51 9.54 -23.01
N TRP A 256 49.50 9.59 -22.13
CA TRP A 256 49.38 9.18 -20.73
C TRP A 256 49.25 10.41 -19.86
N ALA A 257 48.17 10.51 -19.10
CA ALA A 257 47.89 11.60 -18.19
C ALA A 257 47.98 11.12 -16.74
N GLY A 258 48.85 11.73 -15.94
CA GLY A 258 48.97 11.40 -14.53
C GLY A 258 48.25 12.41 -13.63
N SER A 259 47.58 11.91 -12.60
CA SER A 259 46.84 12.71 -11.61
C SER A 259 47.05 12.20 -10.18
N GLU A 260 46.32 12.77 -9.21
CA GLU A 260 46.23 12.23 -7.85
C GLU A 260 45.54 10.87 -7.74
N SER A 261 44.85 10.43 -8.79
CA SER A 261 44.11 9.17 -8.83
C SER A 261 44.83 8.05 -9.58
N GLY A 262 46.01 8.30 -10.14
CA GLY A 262 46.77 7.33 -10.93
C GLY A 262 47.07 7.83 -12.33
N LEU A 263 46.95 6.95 -13.32
CA LEU A 263 47.23 7.24 -14.73
C LEU A 263 45.99 6.99 -15.59
N ASP A 264 45.71 7.89 -16.52
CA ASP A 264 44.75 7.69 -17.60
C ASP A 264 45.49 7.57 -18.93
N GLN A 265 45.29 6.47 -19.64
CA GLN A 265 45.78 6.30 -21.01
C GLN A 265 44.68 6.71 -21.99
N ILE A 266 45.02 7.61 -22.91
CA ILE A 266 44.14 8.13 -23.96
C ILE A 266 44.70 7.67 -25.31
N THR A 267 43.93 6.85 -26.02
CA THR A 267 44.29 6.34 -27.34
C THR A 267 43.61 7.15 -28.42
N PHE A 268 44.38 7.54 -29.43
CA PHE A 268 43.89 8.30 -30.58
C PHE A 268 43.82 7.43 -31.84
N ASP A 269 43.19 7.96 -32.89
CA ASP A 269 43.41 7.50 -34.25
C ASP A 269 44.79 7.95 -34.76
N GLN A 270 45.21 7.43 -35.92
CA GLN A 270 46.51 7.75 -36.50
C GLN A 270 46.70 9.25 -36.79
N SER A 271 45.61 10.02 -36.86
CA SER A 271 45.61 11.47 -37.12
C SER A 271 45.57 12.33 -35.86
N PHE A 272 45.47 11.74 -34.66
CA PHE A 272 45.24 12.48 -33.40
C PHE A 272 43.98 13.36 -33.38
N ASP A 273 43.06 13.16 -34.34
CA ASP A 273 41.84 13.96 -34.48
C ASP A 273 40.67 13.35 -33.71
N LYS A 274 40.71 12.03 -33.45
CA LYS A 274 39.65 11.32 -32.73
C LYS A 274 40.22 10.40 -31.66
N ILE A 275 39.60 10.45 -30.48
CA ILE A 275 39.88 9.53 -29.38
C ILE A 275 39.14 8.22 -29.65
N SER A 276 39.89 7.12 -29.68
CA SER A 276 39.37 5.77 -29.89
C SER A 276 39.06 5.05 -28.59
N GLY A 277 39.75 5.40 -27.49
CA GLY A 277 39.51 4.80 -26.19
C GLY A 277 40.22 5.51 -25.04
N THR A 278 39.78 5.20 -23.82
CA THR A 278 40.38 5.67 -22.57
C THR A 278 40.38 4.59 -21.52
N GLN A 279 41.52 4.36 -20.88
CA GLN A 279 41.71 3.36 -19.82
C GLN A 279 42.35 4.01 -18.59
N HIS A 280 41.72 3.82 -17.42
CA HIS A 280 42.28 4.26 -16.14
C HIS A 280 43.11 3.15 -15.49
N PHE A 281 44.22 3.53 -14.86
CA PHE A 281 45.10 2.68 -14.07
C PHE A 281 45.32 3.30 -12.69
N GLY A 282 44.58 2.78 -11.72
CA GLY A 282 44.71 3.11 -10.30
C GLY A 282 45.33 1.96 -9.51
N LYS A 283 45.12 2.01 -8.20
CA LYS A 283 45.69 1.03 -7.26
C LYS A 283 45.24 -0.41 -7.56
N ASN A 284 44.02 -0.58 -8.07
CA ASN A 284 43.44 -1.87 -8.38
C ASN A 284 44.09 -2.50 -9.62
N GLU A 285 44.52 -1.68 -10.57
CA GLU A 285 45.18 -2.06 -11.80
C GLU A 285 46.71 -2.21 -11.64
N GLY A 286 47.21 -2.16 -10.39
CA GLY A 286 48.63 -2.33 -10.06
C GLY A 286 49.42 -1.03 -9.94
N PHE A 287 48.79 0.15 -10.07
CA PHE A 287 49.46 1.43 -9.89
C PHE A 287 49.61 1.78 -8.38
N LEU A 288 50.71 1.34 -7.77
CA LEU A 288 50.98 1.52 -6.33
C LEU A 288 51.55 2.91 -5.96
N GLY A 289 51.82 3.75 -6.96
CA GLY A 289 52.36 5.10 -6.77
C GLY A 289 51.39 6.11 -6.16
N ILE A 290 50.09 5.79 -6.15
CA ILE A 290 48.97 6.62 -5.67
C ILE A 290 48.78 7.88 -6.54
N GLU A 291 49.68 8.84 -6.40
CA GLU A 291 49.64 10.15 -7.06
C GLU A 291 50.93 10.36 -7.84
N THR A 292 50.82 10.84 -9.08
CA THR A 292 52.00 11.17 -9.88
C THR A 292 52.64 12.48 -9.44
N CYS A 293 53.96 12.60 -9.64
CA CYS A 293 54.66 13.87 -9.46
C CYS A 293 54.58 14.71 -10.75
N GLN A 294 54.58 16.03 -10.58
CA GLN A 294 54.51 16.96 -11.72
C GLN A 294 55.70 16.77 -12.66
N ASP A 295 55.40 16.59 -13.95
CA ASP A 295 56.39 16.50 -15.04
C ASP A 295 57.45 15.40 -14.87
N ALA A 296 57.16 14.39 -14.03
CA ALA A 296 58.07 13.31 -13.72
C ALA A 296 57.69 12.05 -14.53
N ALA A 297 57.81 12.12 -15.86
CA ALA A 297 57.55 10.98 -16.73
C ALA A 297 58.55 10.92 -17.89
N LEU A 298 58.84 9.70 -18.37
CA LEU A 298 59.57 9.50 -19.62
C LEU A 298 59.27 8.15 -20.25
N ALA A 299 59.41 8.08 -21.57
CA ALA A 299 59.54 6.84 -22.30
C ALA A 299 61.03 6.53 -22.49
N ASP A 300 61.45 5.30 -22.15
CA ASP A 300 62.82 4.86 -22.41
C ASP A 300 62.99 4.34 -23.86
N LEU A 301 64.24 4.13 -24.26
CA LEU A 301 64.61 3.60 -25.58
C LEU A 301 64.04 2.19 -25.88
N GLU A 302 63.66 1.43 -24.87
CA GLU A 302 63.05 0.10 -25.00
C GLU A 302 61.52 0.18 -25.16
N GLY A 303 60.94 1.37 -25.02
CA GLY A 303 59.51 1.61 -25.08
C GLY A 303 58.77 1.35 -23.76
N ASN A 304 59.49 1.19 -22.65
CA ASN A 304 58.87 1.21 -21.33
C ASN A 304 58.59 2.65 -20.90
N LEU A 305 57.52 2.83 -20.13
CA LEU A 305 57.15 4.14 -19.61
C LEU A 305 57.48 4.20 -18.11
N TRP A 306 58.07 5.29 -17.69
CA TRP A 306 58.50 5.52 -16.33
C TRP A 306 57.76 6.72 -15.77
N PHE A 307 57.18 6.55 -14.58
CA PHE A 307 56.40 7.58 -13.90
C PHE A 307 56.91 7.77 -12.47
N GLY A 308 57.33 8.98 -12.15
CA GLY A 308 57.69 9.40 -10.81
C GLY A 308 56.43 9.67 -10.02
N THR A 309 56.33 9.09 -8.83
CA THR A 309 55.11 9.17 -8.01
C THR A 309 55.44 9.63 -6.59
N MET A 310 54.39 9.91 -5.83
CA MET A 310 54.50 10.25 -4.41
C MET A 310 54.92 9.05 -3.55
N ASN A 311 54.75 7.84 -4.07
CA ASN A 311 55.11 6.59 -3.42
C ASN A 311 55.94 5.70 -4.36
N GLY A 312 57.07 6.20 -4.83
CA GLY A 312 58.10 5.44 -5.54
C GLY A 312 58.17 5.76 -7.03
N LEU A 313 58.87 4.89 -7.76
CA LEU A 313 58.96 4.92 -9.21
C LEU A 313 58.09 3.80 -9.78
N MET A 314 57.25 4.12 -10.75
CA MET A 314 56.41 3.15 -11.45
C MET A 314 56.95 2.94 -12.86
N LYS A 315 57.14 1.68 -13.27
CA LYS A 315 57.45 1.29 -14.64
C LYS A 315 56.23 0.64 -15.26
N TYR A 316 55.86 1.02 -16.48
CA TYR A 316 54.89 0.34 -17.30
C TYR A 316 55.59 -0.37 -18.46
N SER A 317 55.42 -1.69 -18.54
CA SER A 317 55.98 -2.55 -19.60
C SER A 317 54.85 -3.06 -20.51
N PRO A 318 54.77 -2.63 -21.78
CA PRO A 318 53.68 -3.04 -22.68
C PRO A 318 53.67 -4.55 -23.01
N SER A 319 54.81 -5.23 -22.87
CA SER A 319 55.00 -6.64 -23.22
C SER A 319 54.34 -7.64 -22.27
N ASP A 320 54.00 -7.20 -21.05
CA ASP A 320 53.53 -8.10 -19.98
C ASP A 320 52.00 -8.18 -19.89
N LYS A 321 51.27 -7.53 -20.80
CA LYS A 321 49.82 -7.75 -20.97
C LYS A 321 49.57 -9.12 -21.60
N THR A 322 49.70 -10.19 -20.83
CA THR A 322 48.92 -11.40 -21.12
C THR A 322 47.48 -11.12 -20.69
N ALA A 323 46.65 -10.68 -21.64
CA ALA A 323 45.22 -10.59 -21.42
C ALA A 323 44.73 -11.99 -21.02
N SER A 324 44.36 -12.15 -19.75
CA SER A 324 43.65 -13.34 -19.33
C SER A 324 42.21 -13.18 -19.81
N GLU A 325 41.91 -13.70 -21.00
CA GLU A 325 40.56 -13.79 -21.59
C GLU A 325 39.68 -14.84 -20.87
N ALA A 326 39.90 -15.08 -19.58
CA ALA A 326 39.11 -16.07 -18.85
C ALA A 326 37.78 -15.45 -18.44
N ALA A 327 36.67 -16.01 -18.94
CA ALA A 327 35.35 -15.59 -18.51
C ALA A 327 35.19 -15.78 -16.99
N PRO A 328 34.53 -14.84 -16.29
CA PRO A 328 34.37 -14.90 -14.84
C PRO A 328 33.51 -16.10 -14.44
N ILE A 329 33.84 -16.74 -13.32
CA ILE A 329 33.11 -17.92 -12.82
C ILE A 329 31.99 -17.44 -11.90
N LEU A 330 30.74 -17.75 -12.24
CA LEU A 330 29.53 -17.29 -11.55
C LEU A 330 28.92 -18.37 -10.66
N HIS A 331 28.59 -18.02 -9.41
CA HIS A 331 27.94 -18.90 -8.44
C HIS A 331 26.78 -18.21 -7.73
N PHE A 332 25.82 -19.00 -7.25
CA PHE A 332 24.78 -18.51 -6.34
C PHE A 332 25.33 -18.46 -4.91
N GLU A 333 25.19 -17.32 -4.23
CA GLU A 333 25.53 -17.20 -2.81
C GLU A 333 24.37 -17.69 -1.96
N GLU A 334 23.15 -17.25 -2.26
CA GLU A 334 21.97 -17.61 -1.47
C GLU A 334 20.68 -17.43 -2.27
N VAL A 335 19.69 -18.28 -1.99
CA VAL A 335 18.31 -18.10 -2.46
C VAL A 335 17.41 -17.93 -1.24
N THR A 336 16.69 -16.82 -1.18
CA THR A 336 15.79 -16.51 -0.05
C THR A 336 14.32 -16.52 -0.47
N LEU A 337 13.47 -16.97 0.44
CA LEU A 337 12.02 -16.97 0.35
C LEU A 337 11.48 -16.09 1.49
N PHE A 338 10.82 -14.98 1.16
CA PHE A 338 10.39 -13.96 2.14
C PHE A 338 11.49 -13.54 3.12
N TYR A 339 12.66 -13.18 2.58
CA TYR A 339 13.84 -12.74 3.34
C TYR A 339 14.45 -13.79 4.28
N LYS A 340 14.05 -15.05 4.15
CA LYS A 340 14.64 -16.18 4.89
C LYS A 340 15.36 -17.11 3.91
N PRO A 341 16.56 -17.62 4.25
CA PRO A 341 17.26 -18.60 3.42
C PRO A 341 16.38 -19.81 3.12
N LEU A 342 16.31 -20.23 1.86
CA LEU A 342 15.48 -21.37 1.44
C LEU A 342 15.88 -22.66 2.19
N ALA A 343 17.18 -22.81 2.48
CA ALA A 343 17.75 -23.89 3.29
C ALA A 343 17.19 -23.97 4.72
N GLN A 344 16.59 -22.89 5.25
CA GLN A 344 15.96 -22.84 6.57
C GLN A 344 14.43 -23.00 6.52
N THR A 345 13.87 -23.21 5.33
CA THR A 345 12.43 -23.39 5.12
C THR A 345 12.08 -24.86 4.92
N LEU A 346 10.79 -25.17 4.80
CA LEU A 346 10.30 -26.51 4.45
C LEU A 346 10.78 -26.98 3.05
N PHE A 347 11.35 -26.07 2.25
CA PHE A 347 11.86 -26.35 0.90
C PHE A 347 13.37 -26.59 0.85
N ALA A 348 14.04 -26.76 2.00
CA ALA A 348 15.49 -26.98 2.09
C ALA A 348 16.00 -28.18 1.27
N GLN A 349 15.15 -29.17 0.99
CA GLN A 349 15.53 -30.32 0.15
C GLN A 349 15.69 -29.97 -1.35
N TRP A 350 15.23 -28.79 -1.77
CA TRP A 350 15.23 -28.33 -3.16
C TRP A 350 16.41 -27.40 -3.47
N ILE A 351 17.37 -27.26 -2.55
CA ILE A 351 18.60 -26.51 -2.76
C ILE A 351 19.79 -27.46 -2.61
N ASN A 352 20.74 -27.41 -3.55
CA ASN A 352 21.97 -28.19 -3.46
C ASN A 352 23.02 -27.48 -2.57
N PRO A 353 24.15 -28.14 -2.22
CA PRO A 353 25.22 -27.49 -1.44
C PRO A 353 25.88 -26.28 -2.11
N GLU A 354 25.67 -26.10 -3.43
CA GLU A 354 26.13 -24.95 -4.21
C GLU A 354 25.08 -23.84 -4.30
N ASN A 355 24.04 -23.90 -3.46
CA ASN A 355 22.93 -22.94 -3.37
C ASN A 355 22.09 -22.80 -4.65
N GLU A 356 22.11 -23.80 -5.52
CA GLU A 356 21.30 -23.87 -6.74
C GLU A 356 19.97 -24.56 -6.49
N LEU A 357 18.91 -24.08 -7.15
CA LEU A 357 17.60 -24.70 -7.11
C LEU A 357 17.58 -26.00 -7.92
N LEU A 358 17.15 -27.09 -7.30
CA LEU A 358 16.89 -28.35 -7.98
C LEU A 358 15.65 -28.24 -8.87
N ASN A 359 15.74 -28.84 -10.06
CA ASN A 359 14.63 -28.86 -11.02
C ASN A 359 13.37 -29.49 -10.41
N GLY A 360 12.23 -28.79 -10.54
CA GLY A 360 10.93 -29.28 -10.07
C GLY A 360 10.44 -28.69 -8.75
N LEU A 361 11.11 -27.65 -8.22
CA LEU A 361 10.59 -26.89 -7.08
C LEU A 361 9.23 -26.26 -7.42
N VAL A 362 8.18 -26.68 -6.70
CA VAL A 362 6.84 -26.09 -6.76
C VAL A 362 6.55 -25.40 -5.44
N LEU A 363 6.35 -24.09 -5.49
CA LEU A 363 6.02 -23.24 -4.36
C LEU A 363 4.51 -22.98 -4.30
N PRO A 364 3.90 -23.00 -3.11
CA PRO A 364 2.53 -22.54 -2.90
C PRO A 364 2.32 -21.09 -3.35
N TRP A 365 1.06 -20.74 -3.64
CA TRP A 365 0.68 -19.39 -4.12
C TRP A 365 1.03 -18.25 -3.15
N ASP A 366 1.11 -18.54 -1.85
CA ASP A 366 1.49 -17.60 -0.78
C ASP A 366 3.01 -17.48 -0.61
N GLN A 367 3.79 -18.36 -1.26
CA GLN A 367 5.25 -18.41 -1.24
C GLN A 367 5.85 -17.79 -2.52
N ASN A 368 5.44 -16.57 -2.87
CA ASN A 368 5.71 -15.94 -4.18
C ASN A 368 6.73 -14.78 -4.17
N HIS A 369 7.56 -14.70 -3.12
CA HIS A 369 8.61 -13.68 -2.98
C HIS A 369 9.97 -14.36 -2.91
N LEU A 370 10.71 -14.38 -4.02
CA LEU A 370 12.03 -14.99 -4.10
C LEU A 370 13.09 -13.92 -4.36
N SER A 371 14.21 -14.03 -3.67
CA SER A 371 15.41 -13.26 -4.00
C SER A 371 16.58 -14.20 -4.27
N PHE A 372 17.39 -13.84 -5.26
CA PHE A 372 18.59 -14.57 -5.66
C PHE A 372 19.80 -13.68 -5.42
N GLU A 373 20.75 -14.17 -4.62
CA GLU A 373 22.06 -13.58 -4.42
C GLU A 373 23.09 -14.40 -5.18
N PHE A 374 23.95 -13.72 -5.94
CA PHE A 374 24.93 -14.34 -6.81
C PHE A 374 26.21 -13.51 -6.82
N ARG A 375 27.34 -14.19 -6.99
CA ARG A 375 28.65 -13.54 -7.07
C ARG A 375 29.51 -14.23 -8.12
N ALA A 376 30.19 -13.44 -8.91
CA ALA A 376 31.21 -13.93 -9.82
C ALA A 376 32.60 -13.73 -9.23
N VAL A 377 33.51 -14.60 -9.63
CA VAL A 377 34.93 -14.50 -9.31
C VAL A 377 35.69 -14.30 -10.61
N ASP A 378 36.34 -13.15 -10.71
CA ASP A 378 37.37 -12.86 -11.69
C ASP A 378 38.66 -12.55 -10.93
N LEU A 379 39.70 -13.33 -11.20
CA LEU A 379 41.00 -13.19 -10.54
C LEU A 379 41.81 -12.02 -11.12
N ALA A 380 41.52 -11.62 -12.36
CA ALA A 380 42.19 -10.50 -13.01
C ALA A 380 41.54 -9.17 -12.57
N ASN A 381 40.21 -9.08 -12.62
CA ASN A 381 39.48 -7.83 -12.39
C ASN A 381 38.29 -7.99 -11.42
N PRO A 382 38.52 -8.19 -10.11
CA PRO A 382 37.44 -8.46 -9.15
C PRO A 382 36.48 -7.29 -8.94
N ASP A 383 36.96 -6.04 -9.01
CA ASP A 383 36.14 -4.84 -8.74
C ASP A 383 35.38 -4.32 -9.97
N ALA A 384 35.71 -4.81 -11.18
CA ALA A 384 35.08 -4.40 -12.44
C ALA A 384 33.88 -5.27 -12.83
N LEU A 385 33.49 -6.24 -12.00
CA LEU A 385 32.44 -7.20 -12.30
C LEU A 385 31.06 -6.55 -12.38
N LEU A 386 30.43 -6.71 -13.54
CA LEU A 386 29.06 -6.32 -13.83
C LEU A 386 28.20 -7.55 -14.11
N TYR A 387 26.93 -7.45 -13.76
CA TYR A 387 25.95 -8.53 -13.86
C TYR A 387 24.76 -8.11 -14.72
N ARG A 388 24.15 -9.11 -15.37
CA ARG A 388 22.83 -8.98 -15.99
C ARG A 388 22.00 -10.21 -15.71
N TRP A 389 20.69 -10.04 -15.61
CA TRP A 389 19.76 -11.13 -15.36
C TRP A 389 18.48 -11.02 -16.19
N LYS A 390 17.77 -12.14 -16.28
CA LYS A 390 16.48 -12.26 -16.98
C LYS A 390 15.61 -13.28 -16.24
N LEU A 391 14.32 -13.00 -16.15
CA LEU A 391 13.33 -13.96 -15.66
C LEU A 391 12.41 -14.40 -16.80
N GLU A 392 12.60 -15.62 -17.28
CA GLU A 392 11.71 -16.23 -18.26
C GLU A 392 10.41 -16.71 -17.59
N GLY A 393 9.28 -16.56 -18.28
CA GLY A 393 7.94 -16.76 -17.70
C GLY A 393 7.25 -15.46 -17.27
N SER A 394 7.98 -14.34 -17.22
CA SER A 394 7.42 -12.99 -17.05
C SER A 394 6.95 -12.41 -18.40
N PRO A 395 5.89 -11.56 -18.45
CA PRO A 395 5.38 -10.97 -19.70
C PRO A 395 6.43 -10.18 -20.49
N ASN A 396 7.42 -9.61 -19.81
CA ASN A 396 8.49 -8.78 -20.39
C ASN A 396 9.87 -9.42 -20.17
N ALA A 397 10.07 -10.64 -20.68
CA ALA A 397 11.32 -11.38 -20.53
C ALA A 397 12.43 -10.78 -21.41
N GLN A 398 13.10 -9.73 -20.92
CA GLN A 398 14.33 -9.15 -21.50
C GLN A 398 15.46 -9.15 -20.47
N TRP A 399 16.70 -9.10 -20.95
CA TRP A 399 17.88 -8.95 -20.08
C TRP A 399 17.88 -7.56 -19.44
N SER A 400 18.24 -7.50 -18.17
CA SER A 400 18.50 -6.24 -17.48
C SER A 400 19.71 -5.51 -18.10
N PRO A 401 19.82 -4.18 -17.92
CA PRO A 401 21.08 -3.49 -18.16
C PRO A 401 22.18 -4.05 -17.24
N LEU A 402 23.44 -3.86 -17.66
CA LEU A 402 24.60 -4.21 -16.84
C LEU A 402 24.63 -3.38 -15.56
N THR A 403 24.83 -4.04 -14.42
CA THR A 403 24.81 -3.39 -13.10
C THR A 403 25.74 -4.10 -12.12
N SER A 404 26.21 -3.39 -11.11
CA SER A 404 27.06 -3.93 -10.04
C SER A 404 26.26 -4.62 -8.91
N GLN A 405 24.93 -4.71 -9.03
CA GLN A 405 24.09 -5.38 -8.05
C GLN A 405 24.28 -6.91 -8.09
N THR A 406 24.56 -7.50 -6.93
CA THR A 406 24.78 -8.95 -6.72
C THR A 406 23.53 -9.67 -6.22
N SER A 407 22.39 -8.97 -6.14
CA SER A 407 21.13 -9.52 -5.64
C SER A 407 19.95 -8.99 -6.43
N VAL A 408 18.99 -9.86 -6.74
CA VAL A 408 17.72 -9.48 -7.36
C VAL A 408 16.55 -10.00 -6.55
N ASN A 409 15.51 -9.18 -6.40
CA ASN A 409 14.30 -9.53 -5.67
C ASN A 409 13.09 -9.54 -6.63
N PHE A 410 12.39 -10.68 -6.67
CA PHE A 410 11.14 -10.86 -7.37
C PHE A 410 9.97 -10.97 -6.38
N ALA A 411 9.29 -9.85 -6.17
CA ALA A 411 8.13 -9.77 -5.29
C ALA A 411 6.81 -10.02 -6.03
N GLY A 412 5.91 -10.82 -5.43
CA GLY A 412 4.52 -10.94 -5.89
C GLY A 412 4.38 -11.66 -7.23
N LEU A 413 5.22 -12.67 -7.48
CA LEU A 413 5.17 -13.45 -8.70
C LEU A 413 3.79 -14.12 -8.87
N GLN A 414 3.29 -14.13 -10.11
CA GLN A 414 2.01 -14.73 -10.44
C GLN A 414 2.14 -16.27 -10.53
N PRO A 415 1.03 -17.03 -10.46
CA PRO A 415 1.09 -18.47 -10.67
C PRO A 415 1.59 -18.82 -12.07
N GLY A 416 2.64 -19.64 -12.17
CA GLY A 416 3.30 -19.94 -13.42
C GLY A 416 4.67 -20.59 -13.25
N LYS A 417 5.29 -20.97 -14.37
CA LYS A 417 6.63 -21.53 -14.43
C LYS A 417 7.63 -20.43 -14.76
N TYR A 418 8.69 -20.34 -13.97
CA TYR A 418 9.72 -19.33 -14.11
C TYR A 418 11.11 -19.96 -14.20
N THR A 419 11.97 -19.34 -15.01
CA THR A 419 13.40 -19.65 -15.06
C THR A 419 14.19 -18.37 -14.89
N PHE A 420 14.92 -18.27 -13.79
CA PHE A 420 15.87 -17.19 -13.55
C PHE A 420 17.18 -17.49 -14.29
N LEU A 421 17.73 -16.50 -14.98
CA LEU A 421 18.97 -16.56 -15.73
C LEU A 421 19.87 -15.39 -15.31
N VAL A 422 21.15 -15.64 -15.07
CA VAL A 422 22.14 -14.61 -14.71
C VAL A 422 23.48 -14.85 -15.39
N GLN A 423 24.15 -13.76 -15.75
CA GLN A 423 25.50 -13.74 -16.32
C GLN A 423 26.32 -12.61 -15.69
N ALA A 424 27.63 -12.84 -15.60
CA ALA A 424 28.61 -11.83 -15.18
C ALA A 424 29.58 -11.52 -16.32
N SER A 425 30.14 -10.32 -16.31
CA SER A 425 31.15 -9.86 -17.26
C SER A 425 31.99 -8.77 -16.61
N ALA A 426 33.32 -8.82 -16.81
CA ALA A 426 34.24 -7.80 -16.30
C ALA A 426 34.51 -6.66 -17.30
N ASP A 427 34.35 -6.92 -18.59
CA ASP A 427 34.62 -6.02 -19.71
C ASP A 427 33.33 -5.57 -20.45
N GLY A 428 32.19 -6.20 -20.17
CA GLY A 428 30.92 -5.99 -20.87
C GLY A 428 30.77 -6.78 -22.18
N GLU A 429 31.81 -7.48 -22.62
CA GLU A 429 31.86 -8.22 -23.90
C GLU A 429 31.96 -9.73 -23.67
N THR A 430 32.81 -10.15 -22.73
CA THR A 430 33.03 -11.53 -22.33
C THR A 430 32.11 -11.90 -21.18
N PHE A 431 31.11 -12.74 -21.45
CA PHE A 431 30.13 -13.19 -20.46
C PHE A 431 30.48 -14.57 -19.90
N SER A 432 30.21 -14.75 -18.61
CA SER A 432 30.22 -16.06 -17.96
C SER A 432 29.22 -17.02 -18.63
N GLU A 433 29.40 -18.32 -18.38
CA GLU A 433 28.34 -19.29 -18.62
C GLU A 433 27.05 -18.84 -17.92
N THR A 434 25.91 -19.03 -18.60
CA THR A 434 24.62 -18.60 -18.06
C THR A 434 24.21 -19.54 -16.94
N LYS A 435 24.09 -19.00 -15.73
CA LYS A 435 23.56 -19.76 -14.59
C LYS A 435 22.05 -19.63 -14.57
N SER A 436 21.37 -20.77 -14.44
CA SER A 436 19.91 -20.84 -14.48
C SER A 436 19.33 -21.51 -13.24
N SER A 437 18.11 -21.13 -12.86
CA SER A 437 17.36 -21.75 -11.77
C SER A 437 15.87 -21.70 -12.07
N SER A 438 15.22 -22.87 -12.12
CA SER A 438 13.81 -23.00 -12.50
C SER A 438 12.94 -23.34 -11.29
N PHE A 439 11.76 -22.72 -11.22
CA PHE A 439 10.76 -22.95 -10.17
C PHE A 439 9.35 -22.67 -10.68
N GLU A 440 8.34 -23.23 -10.01
CA GLU A 440 6.92 -23.06 -10.34
C GLU A 440 6.15 -22.52 -9.14
N ILE A 441 5.23 -21.60 -9.38
CA ILE A 441 4.30 -21.08 -8.36
C ILE A 441 2.92 -21.63 -8.65
N ASP A 442 2.37 -22.38 -7.70
CA ASP A 442 1.07 -23.04 -7.82
C ASP A 442 -0.08 -22.03 -7.77
N LYS A 443 -1.22 -22.41 -8.34
CA LYS A 443 -2.43 -21.60 -8.35
C LYS A 443 -3.08 -21.60 -6.97
N PRO A 444 -3.63 -20.47 -6.50
CA PRO A 444 -4.47 -20.47 -5.32
C PRO A 444 -5.64 -21.43 -5.45
N PHE A 445 -6.03 -22.07 -4.34
CA PHE A 445 -7.09 -23.09 -4.36
C PHE A 445 -8.42 -22.57 -4.91
N TRP A 446 -8.73 -21.27 -4.76
CA TRP A 446 -9.95 -20.66 -5.30
C TRP A 446 -9.93 -20.44 -6.82
N GLN A 447 -8.76 -20.46 -7.45
CA GLN A 447 -8.61 -20.41 -8.91
C GLN A 447 -8.69 -21.81 -9.54
N LEU A 448 -8.70 -22.89 -8.74
CA LEU A 448 -8.87 -24.24 -9.26
C LEU A 448 -10.31 -24.45 -9.74
N ILE A 449 -10.45 -25.01 -10.95
CA ILE A 449 -11.77 -25.29 -11.57
C ILE A 449 -12.65 -26.14 -10.64
N LYS A 450 -12.07 -27.13 -9.96
CA LYS A 450 -12.80 -27.99 -9.01
C LYS A 450 -13.44 -27.18 -7.86
N PHE A 451 -12.74 -26.17 -7.34
CA PHE A 451 -13.25 -25.30 -6.28
C PHE A 451 -14.35 -24.37 -6.82
N GLN A 452 -14.15 -23.77 -7.99
CA GLN A 452 -15.14 -22.91 -8.63
C GLN A 452 -16.46 -23.66 -8.91
N LEU A 453 -16.37 -24.92 -9.38
CA LEU A 453 -17.53 -25.78 -9.58
C LEU A 453 -18.24 -26.12 -8.26
N LEU A 454 -17.48 -26.44 -7.20
CA LEU A 454 -18.05 -26.72 -5.87
C LEU A 454 -18.74 -25.48 -5.27
N ALA A 455 -18.11 -24.31 -5.36
CA ALA A 455 -18.69 -23.05 -4.91
C ALA A 455 -19.97 -22.71 -5.69
N GLY A 456 -19.96 -22.93 -7.02
CA GLY A 456 -21.16 -22.80 -7.86
C GLY A 456 -22.28 -23.75 -7.44
N PHE A 457 -21.96 -25.01 -7.14
CA PHE A 457 -22.94 -25.99 -6.66
C PHE A 457 -23.53 -25.63 -5.29
N LEU A 458 -22.69 -25.19 -4.35
CA LEU A 458 -23.14 -24.71 -3.03
C LEU A 458 -24.03 -23.47 -3.16
N LEU A 459 -23.68 -22.54 -4.05
CA LEU A 459 -24.47 -21.34 -4.30
C LEU A 459 -25.83 -21.68 -4.92
N LEU A 460 -25.87 -22.62 -5.88
CA LEU A 460 -27.12 -23.13 -6.44
C LEU A 460 -27.97 -23.84 -5.38
N GLY A 461 -27.35 -24.66 -4.53
CA GLY A 461 -28.00 -25.33 -3.40
C GLY A 461 -28.57 -24.33 -2.39
N LEU A 462 -27.84 -23.26 -2.09
CA LEU A 462 -28.30 -22.17 -1.23
C LEU A 462 -29.50 -21.44 -1.83
N ILE A 463 -29.47 -21.12 -3.13
CA ILE A 463 -30.60 -20.50 -3.83
C ILE A 463 -31.82 -21.43 -3.79
N LEU A 464 -31.64 -22.73 -4.07
CA LEU A 464 -32.71 -23.72 -4.00
C LEU A 464 -33.26 -23.89 -2.58
N TRP A 465 -32.40 -23.82 -1.56
CA TRP A 465 -32.81 -23.87 -0.16
C TRP A 465 -33.59 -22.61 0.24
N ILE A 466 -33.11 -21.41 -0.09
CA ILE A 466 -33.79 -20.14 0.17
C ILE A 466 -35.17 -20.13 -0.50
N THR A 467 -35.23 -20.49 -1.78
CA THR A 467 -36.49 -20.52 -2.53
C THR A 467 -37.47 -21.55 -1.95
N ARG A 468 -37.02 -22.77 -1.63
CA ARG A 468 -37.87 -23.78 -0.95
C ARG A 468 -38.30 -23.34 0.44
N SER A 469 -37.40 -22.73 1.21
CA SER A 469 -37.70 -22.23 2.55
C SER A 469 -38.74 -21.10 2.49
N ARG A 470 -38.59 -20.18 1.54
CA ARG A 470 -39.55 -19.10 1.27
C ARG A 470 -40.92 -19.65 0.86
N ILE A 471 -40.96 -20.63 -0.04
CA ILE A 471 -42.21 -21.30 -0.43
C ILE A 471 -42.87 -22.01 0.77
N ARG A 472 -42.11 -22.72 1.60
CA ARG A 472 -42.64 -23.37 2.81
C ARG A 472 -43.17 -22.35 3.82
N SER A 473 -42.45 -21.25 4.03
CA SER A 473 -42.86 -20.18 4.93
C SER A 473 -44.16 -19.51 4.45
N ILE A 474 -44.32 -19.30 3.15
CA ILE A 474 -45.54 -18.74 2.55
C ILE A 474 -46.71 -19.70 2.77
N ARG A 475 -46.57 -20.99 2.43
CA ARG A 475 -47.64 -22.00 2.62
C ARG A 475 -48.11 -22.09 4.08
N LYS A 476 -47.19 -22.10 5.04
CA LYS A 476 -47.52 -22.13 6.47
C LYS A 476 -48.31 -20.89 6.92
N SER A 477 -47.98 -19.72 6.36
CA SER A 477 -48.71 -18.47 6.64
C SER A 477 -50.12 -18.45 6.03
N GLU A 478 -50.31 -19.10 4.88
CA GLU A 478 -51.63 -19.23 4.24
C GLU A 478 -52.56 -20.17 5.02
N GLU A 479 -52.05 -21.31 5.48
CA GLU A 479 -52.82 -22.26 6.30
C GLU A 479 -53.32 -21.63 7.60
N ALA A 480 -52.46 -20.88 8.30
CA ALA A 480 -52.83 -20.18 9.53
C ALA A 480 -53.94 -19.14 9.29
N LYS A 481 -53.87 -18.39 8.18
CA LYS A 481 -54.91 -17.41 7.81
C LYS A 481 -56.24 -18.09 7.49
N ARG A 482 -56.24 -19.25 6.81
CA ARG A 482 -57.48 -20.00 6.51
C ARG A 482 -58.18 -20.48 7.77
N LEU A 483 -57.42 -21.05 8.70
CA LEU A 483 -57.95 -21.52 9.98
C LEU A 483 -58.57 -20.37 10.79
N GLN A 484 -57.93 -19.19 10.79
CA GLN A 484 -58.45 -18.00 11.45
C GLN A 484 -59.79 -17.54 10.85
N LEU A 485 -59.92 -17.54 9.52
CA LEU A 485 -61.16 -17.17 8.83
C LEU A 485 -62.29 -18.18 9.08
N GLU A 486 -61.98 -19.48 9.15
CA GLU A 486 -62.97 -20.52 9.47
C GLU A 486 -63.51 -20.35 10.90
N LEU A 487 -62.62 -20.11 11.87
CA LEU A 487 -63.03 -19.86 13.26
C LEU A 487 -63.93 -18.62 13.36
N GLN A 488 -63.58 -17.54 12.66
CA GLN A 488 -64.37 -16.31 12.65
C GLN A 488 -65.79 -16.54 12.10
N ASN A 489 -65.91 -17.26 10.99
CA ASN A 489 -67.22 -17.61 10.42
C ASN A 489 -68.05 -18.48 11.36
N HIS A 490 -67.41 -19.42 12.06
CA HIS A 490 -68.11 -20.28 13.02
C HIS A 490 -68.67 -19.48 14.21
N LEU A 491 -67.90 -18.52 14.74
CA LEU A 491 -68.35 -17.64 15.82
C LEU A 491 -69.54 -16.79 15.40
N LEU A 492 -69.50 -16.19 14.21
CA LEU A 492 -70.62 -15.42 13.64
C LEU A 492 -71.90 -16.25 13.52
N GLN A 493 -71.79 -17.52 13.11
CA GLN A 493 -72.94 -18.42 13.03
C GLN A 493 -73.54 -18.75 14.41
N LEU A 494 -72.70 -18.92 15.43
CA LEU A 494 -73.17 -19.16 16.80
C LEU A 494 -73.89 -17.94 17.36
N GLU A 495 -73.36 -16.74 17.14
CA GLU A 495 -73.99 -15.48 17.54
C GLU A 495 -75.38 -15.32 16.88
N GLN A 496 -75.47 -15.58 15.57
CA GLN A 496 -76.75 -15.52 14.85
C GLN A 496 -77.78 -16.52 15.40
N LYS A 497 -77.36 -17.75 15.74
CA LYS A 497 -78.24 -18.78 16.32
C LYS A 497 -78.73 -18.38 17.71
N SER A 498 -77.88 -17.79 18.54
CA SER A 498 -78.26 -17.30 19.88
C SER A 498 -79.36 -16.22 19.80
N LEU A 499 -79.20 -15.25 18.91
CA LEU A 499 -80.20 -14.18 18.69
C LEU A 499 -81.56 -14.71 18.22
N GLN A 500 -81.58 -15.76 17.39
CA GLN A 500 -82.83 -16.39 16.93
C GLN A 500 -83.58 -17.10 18.07
N LEU A 501 -82.86 -17.67 19.04
CA LEU A 501 -83.45 -18.40 20.16
C LEU A 501 -84.11 -17.48 21.20
N GLN A 502 -83.84 -16.17 21.18
CA GLN A 502 -84.41 -15.19 22.11
C GLN A 502 -85.81 -14.68 21.71
N MET A 503 -86.34 -15.02 20.53
CA MET A 503 -87.71 -14.64 20.14
C MET A 503 -88.67 -15.81 20.36
N ASN A 504 -89.66 -15.65 21.24
CA ASN A 504 -90.66 -16.68 21.55
C ASN A 504 -91.63 -16.88 20.36
N PRO A 505 -91.52 -17.98 19.57
CA PRO A 505 -92.31 -18.12 18.36
C PRO A 505 -93.81 -18.24 18.66
N HIS A 506 -94.16 -18.86 19.80
CA HIS A 506 -95.54 -19.09 20.20
C HIS A 506 -96.27 -17.78 20.53
N PHE A 507 -95.58 -16.84 21.20
CA PHE A 507 -96.11 -15.51 21.46
C PHE A 507 -96.41 -14.74 20.16
N LEU A 508 -95.49 -14.78 19.18
CA LEU A 508 -95.69 -14.11 17.89
C LEU A 508 -96.94 -14.65 17.16
N PHE A 509 -97.16 -15.97 17.19
CA PHE A 509 -98.35 -16.57 16.61
C PHE A 509 -99.63 -16.14 17.34
N ASN A 510 -99.64 -16.11 18.67
CA ASN A 510 -100.80 -15.69 19.46
C ASN A 510 -101.17 -14.22 19.20
N ALA A 511 -100.17 -13.31 19.20
CA ALA A 511 -100.39 -11.90 18.92
C ALA A 511 -100.98 -11.68 17.52
N LEU A 512 -100.45 -12.36 16.51
CA LEU A 512 -100.98 -12.28 15.15
C LEU A 512 -102.42 -12.81 15.05
N ASN A 513 -102.73 -13.93 15.72
CA ASN A 513 -104.07 -14.50 15.73
C ASN A 513 -105.08 -13.59 16.43
N SER A 514 -104.72 -12.98 17.56
CA SER A 514 -105.59 -12.03 18.27
C SER A 514 -105.82 -10.75 17.47
N ILE A 515 -104.80 -10.24 16.77
CA ILE A 515 -104.95 -9.13 15.81
C ILE A 515 -105.86 -9.54 14.65
N GLN A 516 -105.68 -10.73 14.10
CA GLN A 516 -106.51 -11.26 13.02
C GLN A 516 -107.98 -11.38 13.45
N SER A 517 -108.23 -11.80 14.69
CA SER A 517 -109.59 -11.87 15.26
C SER A 517 -110.27 -10.50 15.28
N LEU A 518 -109.58 -9.43 15.66
CA LEU A 518 -110.14 -8.06 15.62
C LEU A 518 -110.46 -7.61 14.19
N VAL A 519 -109.58 -7.91 13.23
CA VAL A 519 -109.81 -7.61 11.80
C VAL A 519 -111.04 -8.38 11.29
N SER A 520 -111.17 -9.66 11.65
CA SER A 520 -112.33 -10.48 11.30
C SER A 520 -113.62 -10.02 11.96
N ALA A 521 -113.55 -9.44 13.17
CA ALA A 521 -114.70 -8.87 13.89
C ALA A 521 -115.12 -7.48 13.39
N GLY A 522 -114.37 -6.87 12.45
CA GLY A 522 -114.67 -5.56 11.87
C GLY A 522 -114.19 -4.35 12.69
N ASP A 523 -113.45 -4.55 13.79
CA ASP A 523 -112.93 -3.48 14.66
C ASP A 523 -111.56 -3.00 14.16
N THR A 524 -111.56 -2.31 13.02
CA THR A 524 -110.34 -1.90 12.29
C THR A 524 -109.46 -0.91 13.05
N GLU A 525 -110.05 -0.02 13.87
CA GLU A 525 -109.33 0.95 14.69
C GLU A 525 -108.56 0.29 15.84
N LYS A 526 -109.18 -0.65 16.56
CA LYS A 526 -108.45 -1.43 17.58
C LYS A 526 -107.38 -2.30 16.94
N ALA A 527 -107.67 -2.96 15.81
CA ALA A 527 -106.68 -3.76 15.09
C ALA A 527 -105.46 -2.92 14.68
N ARG A 528 -105.67 -1.72 14.12
CA ARG A 528 -104.58 -0.80 13.72
C ARG A 528 -103.75 -0.37 14.91
N THR A 529 -104.39 -0.06 16.03
CA THR A 529 -103.70 0.32 17.27
C THR A 529 -102.83 -0.84 17.80
N GLN A 530 -103.36 -2.07 17.81
CA GLN A 530 -102.62 -3.25 18.26
C GLN A 530 -101.47 -3.63 17.32
N ILE A 531 -101.63 -3.51 16.00
CA ILE A 531 -100.53 -3.68 15.04
C ILE A 531 -99.42 -2.66 15.31
N GLY A 532 -99.77 -1.40 15.59
CA GLY A 532 -98.81 -0.36 15.96
C GLY A 532 -98.00 -0.73 17.21
N LYS A 533 -98.69 -1.16 18.28
CA LYS A 533 -98.05 -1.62 19.53
C LYS A 533 -97.16 -2.85 19.31
N PHE A 534 -97.61 -3.82 18.52
CA PHE A 534 -96.83 -5.01 18.16
C PHE A 534 -95.55 -4.67 17.39
N ALA A 535 -95.66 -3.81 16.36
CA ALA A 535 -94.50 -3.36 15.59
C ALA A 535 -93.52 -2.50 16.41
N GLN A 536 -94.02 -1.72 17.38
CA GLN A 536 -93.18 -0.96 18.30
C GLN A 536 -92.41 -1.90 19.24
N MET A 537 -93.09 -2.85 19.85
CA MET A 537 -92.48 -3.88 20.71
C MET A 537 -91.43 -4.69 19.95
N MET A 538 -91.73 -5.19 18.75
CA MET A 538 -90.78 -5.97 17.93
C MET A 538 -89.52 -5.17 17.57
N ARG A 539 -89.68 -3.89 17.24
CA ARG A 539 -88.53 -3.00 16.99
C ARG A 539 -87.73 -2.76 18.27
N GLY A 540 -88.40 -2.59 19.41
CA GLY A 540 -87.75 -2.47 20.72
C GLY A 540 -86.90 -3.69 21.05
N VAL A 541 -87.47 -4.89 20.95
CA VAL A 541 -86.77 -6.17 21.14
C VAL A 541 -85.55 -6.28 20.20
N LEU A 542 -85.72 -6.07 18.90
CA LEU A 542 -84.61 -6.18 17.94
C LEU A 542 -83.51 -5.12 18.10
N ASN A 543 -83.87 -3.91 18.55
CA ASN A 543 -82.90 -2.84 18.75
C ASN A 543 -82.15 -3.01 20.07
N ASN A 544 -82.87 -3.39 21.13
CA ASN A 544 -82.28 -3.64 22.44
C ASN A 544 -81.36 -4.86 22.42
N SER A 545 -81.67 -5.92 21.66
CA SER A 545 -80.79 -7.11 21.56
C SER A 545 -79.42 -6.84 20.92
N ARG A 546 -79.29 -5.76 20.13
CA ARG A 546 -78.02 -5.35 19.51
C ARG A 546 -77.18 -4.44 20.40
N LYS A 547 -77.74 -3.91 21.48
CA LYS A 547 -77.04 -3.04 22.42
C LYS A 547 -76.35 -3.88 23.50
N THR A 548 -75.18 -3.44 23.96
CA THR A 548 -74.46 -4.06 25.08
C THR A 548 -75.14 -3.79 26.43
N SER A 549 -75.73 -2.60 26.59
CA SER A 549 -76.54 -2.18 27.74
C SER A 549 -77.68 -1.27 27.28
N ILE A 550 -78.78 -1.25 28.04
CA ILE A 550 -79.93 -0.35 27.87
C ILE A 550 -80.26 0.31 29.20
N SER A 551 -80.90 1.48 29.17
CA SER A 551 -81.31 2.10 30.43
C SER A 551 -82.46 1.33 31.10
N LEU A 552 -82.57 1.44 32.41
CA LEU A 552 -83.67 0.84 33.18
C LEU A 552 -85.02 1.33 32.65
N LYS A 553 -85.12 2.60 32.23
CA LYS A 553 -86.30 3.14 31.55
C LYS A 553 -86.62 2.42 30.24
N GLU A 554 -85.62 2.12 29.41
CA GLU A 554 -85.80 1.38 28.16
C GLU A 554 -86.28 -0.05 28.42
N GLU A 555 -85.75 -0.74 29.43
CA GLU A 555 -86.20 -2.09 29.81
C GLU A 555 -87.62 -2.07 30.37
N VAL A 556 -87.95 -1.13 31.27
CA VAL A 556 -89.31 -1.01 31.85
C VAL A 556 -90.34 -0.74 30.75
N ASN A 557 -90.04 0.15 29.81
CA ASN A 557 -90.91 0.40 28.65
C ASN A 557 -91.08 -0.86 27.78
N ALA A 558 -90.03 -1.66 27.60
CA ALA A 558 -90.09 -2.91 26.85
C ALA A 558 -90.95 -3.96 27.58
N LEU A 559 -90.78 -4.12 28.90
CA LEU A 559 -91.59 -5.01 29.73
C LEU A 559 -93.07 -4.59 29.75
N GLU A 560 -93.35 -3.30 29.82
CA GLU A 560 -94.72 -2.78 29.79
C GLU A 560 -95.37 -3.04 28.42
N GLN A 561 -94.68 -2.77 27.31
CA GLN A 561 -95.18 -3.08 25.97
C GLN A 561 -95.44 -4.58 25.79
N TYR A 562 -94.55 -5.42 26.33
CA TYR A 562 -94.71 -6.87 26.33
C TYR A 562 -95.93 -7.32 27.14
N LEU A 563 -96.07 -6.86 28.39
CA LEU A 563 -97.21 -7.20 29.25
C LEU A 563 -98.55 -6.72 28.69
N GLN A 564 -98.61 -5.52 28.09
CA GLN A 564 -99.82 -5.04 27.41
C GLN A 564 -100.19 -5.94 26.22
N MET A 565 -99.21 -6.44 25.49
CA MET A 565 -99.45 -7.34 24.36
C MET A 565 -99.90 -8.73 24.84
N GLU A 566 -99.28 -9.27 25.90
CA GLU A 566 -99.75 -10.50 26.54
C GLU A 566 -101.17 -10.36 27.11
N GLN A 567 -101.49 -9.25 27.79
CA GLN A 567 -102.84 -8.97 28.29
C GLN A 567 -103.89 -8.95 27.17
N PHE A 568 -103.49 -8.53 25.96
CA PHE A 568 -104.33 -8.61 24.77
C PHE A 568 -104.43 -10.03 24.17
N CYS A 569 -103.37 -10.84 24.27
CA CYS A 569 -103.33 -12.19 23.70
C CYS A 569 -104.05 -13.24 24.56
N GLN A 570 -104.12 -13.04 25.88
CA GLN A 570 -104.66 -14.01 26.83
C GLN A 570 -106.20 -13.95 26.89
N GLN A 571 -106.83 -15.11 27.10
CA GLN A 571 -108.30 -15.21 27.23
C GLN A 571 -108.79 -14.69 28.59
N ASN A 572 -107.97 -14.82 29.64
CA ASN A 572 -108.29 -14.38 31.00
C ASN A 572 -107.59 -13.06 31.30
N ALA A 573 -108.34 -12.07 31.78
CA ALA A 573 -107.79 -10.77 32.14
C ALA A 573 -106.89 -10.90 33.39
N PHE A 574 -105.70 -10.33 33.30
CA PHE A 574 -104.81 -10.12 34.44
C PHE A 574 -104.49 -8.64 34.61
N GLU A 575 -104.23 -8.24 35.84
CA GLU A 575 -103.74 -6.90 36.18
C GLU A 575 -102.24 -6.95 36.45
N TYR A 576 -101.51 -5.91 36.05
CA TYR A 576 -100.10 -5.78 36.36
C TYR A 576 -99.78 -4.42 36.98
N SER A 577 -98.79 -4.38 37.88
CA SER A 577 -98.25 -3.13 38.41
C SER A 577 -96.73 -3.16 38.35
N ILE A 578 -96.12 -2.08 37.84
CA ILE A 578 -94.66 -1.90 37.83
C ILE A 578 -94.34 -0.72 38.74
N LYS A 579 -93.63 -0.97 39.83
CA LYS A 579 -93.22 0.06 40.79
C LYS A 579 -91.73 0.34 40.66
N LEU A 580 -91.43 1.61 40.42
CA LEU A 580 -90.07 2.12 40.34
C LEU A 580 -89.69 2.85 41.63
N PRO A 581 -88.40 2.85 42.01
CA PRO A 581 -87.92 3.52 43.22
C PRO A 581 -87.86 5.05 43.04
N GLU A 582 -88.55 5.82 43.89
CA GLU A 582 -88.72 7.28 43.75
C GLU A 582 -87.42 8.13 43.75
N ASN A 583 -86.28 7.57 44.14
CA ASN A 583 -85.02 8.31 44.39
C ASN A 583 -83.93 8.18 43.29
N ILE A 584 -84.26 7.72 42.07
CA ILE A 584 -83.25 7.42 41.03
C ILE A 584 -83.69 7.93 39.65
N ASP A 585 -82.73 8.46 38.86
CA ASP A 585 -82.95 8.69 37.43
C ASP A 585 -82.78 7.37 36.65
N TYR A 586 -83.90 6.86 36.13
CA TYR A 586 -83.95 5.60 35.41
C TYR A 586 -83.24 5.64 34.05
N GLU A 587 -82.86 6.82 33.54
CA GLU A 587 -82.07 6.96 32.31
C GLU A 587 -80.57 6.72 32.55
N GLU A 588 -80.07 6.88 33.79
CA GLU A 588 -78.65 6.74 34.13
C GLU A 588 -78.27 5.35 34.64
N VAL A 589 -79.26 4.47 34.87
CA VAL A 589 -79.05 3.09 35.28
C VAL A 589 -79.00 2.19 34.05
N ASP A 590 -77.81 1.75 33.67
CA ASP A 590 -77.61 0.80 32.57
C ASP A 590 -77.74 -0.65 33.06
N ILE A 591 -78.60 -1.44 32.41
CA ILE A 591 -78.74 -2.88 32.60
C ILE A 591 -78.55 -3.65 31.29
N PRO A 592 -78.08 -4.91 31.33
CA PRO A 592 -78.02 -5.74 30.13
C PRO A 592 -79.44 -5.98 29.58
N PRO A 593 -79.67 -5.83 28.27
CA PRO A 593 -80.99 -6.01 27.69
C PRO A 593 -81.46 -7.46 27.81
N MET A 594 -82.79 -7.63 27.86
CA MET A 594 -83.50 -8.93 27.82
C MET A 594 -83.19 -9.86 29.00
N LEU A 595 -82.77 -9.28 30.13
CA LEU A 595 -82.42 -10.05 31.31
C LEU A 595 -83.67 -10.36 32.16
N LEU A 596 -84.64 -9.45 32.22
CA LEU A 596 -85.85 -9.63 33.02
C LEU A 596 -86.99 -10.27 32.23
N GLN A 597 -87.04 -10.00 30.92
CA GLN A 597 -88.13 -10.44 30.06
C GLN A 597 -88.44 -11.94 30.19
N PRO A 598 -87.50 -12.90 30.12
CA PRO A 598 -87.82 -14.34 30.21
C PRO A 598 -88.53 -14.75 31.51
N PHE A 599 -88.24 -14.07 32.62
CA PHE A 599 -88.89 -14.33 33.90
C PHE A 599 -90.31 -13.77 33.95
N VAL A 600 -90.53 -12.61 33.32
CA VAL A 600 -91.87 -12.04 33.13
C VAL A 600 -92.71 -12.92 32.19
N GLU A 601 -92.13 -13.42 31.08
CA GLU A 601 -92.83 -14.35 30.18
C GLU A 601 -93.27 -15.61 30.94
N ASN A 602 -92.40 -16.17 31.78
CA ASN A 602 -92.73 -17.32 32.61
C ASN A 602 -93.85 -17.03 33.60
N ALA A 603 -93.84 -15.86 34.25
CA ALA A 603 -94.89 -15.47 35.19
C ALA A 603 -96.26 -15.38 34.51
N VAL A 604 -96.32 -14.87 33.28
CA VAL A 604 -97.56 -14.84 32.48
C VAL A 604 -97.97 -16.24 32.04
N VAL A 605 -97.09 -16.94 31.31
CA VAL A 605 -97.42 -18.19 30.60
C VAL A 605 -97.63 -19.37 31.55
N HIS A 606 -96.76 -19.53 32.55
CA HIS A 606 -96.83 -20.65 33.50
C HIS A 606 -97.53 -20.30 34.80
N GLY A 607 -97.45 -19.04 35.23
CA GLY A 607 -98.13 -18.57 36.45
C GLY A 607 -99.62 -18.31 36.24
N ILE A 608 -99.99 -17.59 35.17
CA ILE A 608 -101.33 -16.97 35.06
C ILE A 608 -102.21 -17.55 33.95
N SER A 609 -101.67 -17.99 32.81
CA SER A 609 -102.47 -18.42 31.64
C SER A 609 -103.46 -19.59 31.91
N HIS A 610 -103.32 -20.31 33.02
CA HIS A 610 -104.16 -21.45 33.39
C HIS A 610 -105.08 -21.19 34.60
N LEU A 611 -105.17 -19.93 35.08
CA LEU A 611 -105.99 -19.57 36.24
C LEU A 611 -107.46 -19.40 35.87
N GLU A 612 -108.35 -19.83 36.76
CA GLU A 612 -109.80 -19.59 36.67
C GLU A 612 -110.24 -18.29 37.39
N TRP A 613 -109.29 -17.59 38.03
CA TRP A 613 -109.49 -16.31 38.74
C TRP A 613 -108.59 -15.21 38.15
N PRO A 614 -108.89 -13.92 38.39
CA PRO A 614 -108.08 -12.82 37.84
C PRO A 614 -106.62 -12.90 38.28
N GLY A 615 -105.73 -12.97 37.30
CA GLY A 615 -104.28 -12.98 37.53
C GLY A 615 -103.76 -11.61 37.95
N LYS A 616 -102.69 -11.59 38.74
CA LYS A 616 -102.00 -10.38 39.16
C LYS A 616 -100.49 -10.55 39.09
N ILE A 617 -99.81 -9.63 38.42
CA ILE A 617 -98.34 -9.54 38.35
C ILE A 617 -97.87 -8.23 39.00
N ASP A 618 -97.07 -8.32 40.03
CA ASP A 618 -96.43 -7.16 40.66
C ASP A 618 -94.92 -7.21 40.39
N ILE A 619 -94.39 -6.22 39.66
CA ILE A 619 -92.96 -6.06 39.38
C ILE A 619 -92.44 -4.87 40.17
N ASN A 620 -91.55 -5.12 41.13
CA ASN A 620 -91.00 -4.08 42.00
C ASN A 620 -89.50 -3.97 41.82
N PHE A 621 -89.04 -2.75 41.52
CA PHE A 621 -87.62 -2.42 41.45
C PHE A 621 -87.18 -1.74 42.74
N SER A 622 -86.05 -2.15 43.29
CA SER A 622 -85.41 -1.49 44.42
C SER A 622 -83.90 -1.44 44.21
N LEU A 623 -83.27 -0.33 44.58
CA LEU A 623 -81.82 -0.16 44.49
C LEU A 623 -81.23 -0.06 45.89
N LYS A 624 -80.20 -0.85 46.16
CA LYS A 624 -79.39 -0.76 47.39
C LYS A 624 -77.92 -0.72 47.00
N GLY A 625 -77.29 0.44 47.09
CA GLY A 625 -75.91 0.63 46.63
C GLY A 625 -75.78 0.42 45.12
N GLU A 626 -74.84 -0.41 44.69
CA GLU A 626 -74.61 -0.78 43.27
C GLU A 626 -75.42 -2.00 42.82
N MET A 627 -76.41 -2.45 43.60
CA MET A 627 -77.21 -3.63 43.30
C MET A 627 -78.67 -3.26 43.04
N LEU A 628 -79.11 -3.42 41.79
CA LEU A 628 -80.51 -3.33 41.41
C LEU A 628 -81.20 -4.66 41.67
N THR A 629 -82.24 -4.65 42.47
CA THR A 629 -83.07 -5.83 42.77
C THR A 629 -84.43 -5.67 42.12
N CYS A 630 -84.76 -6.60 41.22
CA CYS A 630 -86.08 -6.69 40.58
C CYS A 630 -86.83 -7.90 41.17
N SER A 631 -87.99 -7.65 41.76
CA SER A 631 -88.88 -8.69 42.30
C SER A 631 -90.09 -8.83 41.39
N ILE A 632 -90.26 -10.00 40.77
CA ILE A 632 -91.41 -10.33 39.93
C ILE A 632 -92.29 -11.31 40.71
N ARG A 633 -93.50 -10.87 41.06
CA ARG A 633 -94.45 -11.64 41.87
C ARG A 633 -95.73 -11.92 41.09
N ASP A 634 -96.13 -13.19 41.04
CA ASP A 634 -97.42 -13.62 40.50
C ASP A 634 -98.32 -14.25 41.58
N ASN A 635 -99.63 -14.26 41.36
CA ASN A 635 -100.63 -14.97 42.18
C ASN A 635 -101.05 -16.31 41.56
N GLY A 636 -100.13 -16.95 40.84
CA GLY A 636 -100.35 -18.14 40.04
C GLY A 636 -100.39 -19.45 40.82
N VAL A 637 -100.33 -20.56 40.08
CA VAL A 637 -100.41 -21.93 40.63
C VAL A 637 -99.20 -22.35 41.48
N GLY A 638 -98.11 -21.58 41.47
CA GLY A 638 -96.84 -21.88 42.15
C GLY A 638 -95.95 -22.88 41.41
N ARG A 639 -94.67 -22.94 41.79
CA ARG A 639 -93.64 -23.71 41.04
C ARG A 639 -93.85 -25.22 41.08
N GLU A 640 -94.12 -25.79 42.25
CA GLU A 640 -94.28 -27.25 42.39
C GLU A 640 -95.45 -27.77 41.54
N LYS A 641 -96.56 -27.04 41.52
CA LYS A 641 -97.75 -27.40 40.73
C LYS A 641 -97.54 -27.16 39.24
N ALA A 642 -96.83 -26.09 38.86
CA ALA A 642 -96.44 -25.84 37.47
C ALA A 642 -95.49 -26.91 36.93
N SER A 643 -94.53 -27.38 37.73
CA SER A 643 -93.60 -28.46 37.37
C SER A 643 -94.32 -29.81 37.17
N GLN A 644 -95.33 -30.11 38.00
CA GLN A 644 -96.18 -31.30 37.83
C GLN A 644 -97.03 -31.24 36.55
N LEU A 645 -97.53 -30.06 36.17
CA LEU A 645 -98.26 -29.84 34.90
C LEU A 645 -97.34 -29.95 33.66
N GLN A 646 -96.03 -29.76 33.83
CA GLN A 646 -95.02 -29.83 32.76
C GLN A 646 -94.43 -31.23 32.55
N ALA A 647 -94.50 -32.13 33.54
CA ALA A 647 -93.88 -33.46 33.50
C ALA A 647 -94.37 -34.39 32.37
N GLY A 648 -95.38 -33.99 31.59
CA GLY A 648 -95.89 -34.69 30.41
C GLY A 648 -95.70 -33.96 29.06
N ARG A 649 -94.97 -32.84 28.99
CA ARG A 649 -94.73 -32.08 27.75
C ARG A 649 -93.23 -32.02 27.41
N ASN A 650 -92.89 -32.06 26.11
CA ASN A 650 -91.51 -31.85 25.65
C ASN A 650 -90.97 -30.52 26.19
N PRO A 651 -89.69 -30.46 26.64
CA PRO A 651 -89.08 -29.23 27.11
C PRO A 651 -89.12 -28.19 25.97
N GLY A 652 -89.96 -27.17 26.14
CA GLY A 652 -90.18 -26.13 25.14
C GLY A 652 -89.03 -25.13 25.07
N HIS A 653 -89.00 -24.35 23.98
CA HIS A 653 -88.05 -23.25 23.74
C HIS A 653 -87.85 -22.30 24.94
N GLN A 654 -88.86 -22.11 25.80
CA GLN A 654 -88.83 -21.19 26.93
C GLN A 654 -87.88 -21.63 28.07
N SER A 655 -87.68 -22.93 28.30
CA SER A 655 -86.72 -23.41 29.31
C SER A 655 -85.28 -23.06 28.96
N VAL A 656 -84.97 -22.98 27.65
CA VAL A 656 -83.62 -22.62 27.15
C VAL A 656 -83.35 -21.12 27.36
N ALA A 657 -84.34 -20.26 27.14
CA ALA A 657 -84.18 -18.81 27.35
C ALA A 657 -83.88 -18.48 28.83
N VAL A 658 -84.57 -19.14 29.76
CA VAL A 658 -84.35 -18.97 31.20
C VAL A 658 -82.99 -19.52 31.62
N GLN A 659 -82.58 -20.66 31.07
CA GLN A 659 -81.26 -21.24 31.33
C GLN A 659 -80.15 -20.29 30.85
N VAL A 660 -80.22 -19.78 29.62
CA VAL A 660 -79.25 -18.84 29.06
C VAL A 660 -79.17 -17.56 29.88
N THR A 661 -80.32 -17.02 30.31
CA THR A 661 -80.33 -15.82 31.16
C THR A 661 -79.80 -16.10 32.57
N SER A 662 -80.03 -17.29 33.12
CA SER A 662 -79.48 -17.71 34.42
C SER A 662 -77.96 -17.87 34.35
N GLU A 663 -77.43 -18.50 33.29
CA GLU A 663 -75.98 -18.60 33.05
C GLU A 663 -75.35 -17.22 32.86
N ARG A 664 -76.04 -16.29 32.20
CA ARG A 664 -75.59 -14.90 32.05
C ARG A 664 -75.55 -14.16 33.39
N LEU A 665 -76.55 -14.35 34.25
CA LEU A 665 -76.60 -13.79 35.59
C LEU A 665 -75.49 -14.34 36.50
N GLU A 666 -75.22 -15.65 36.44
CA GLU A 666 -74.08 -16.25 37.16
C GLU A 666 -72.73 -15.74 36.64
N ALA A 667 -72.56 -15.56 35.33
CA ALA A 667 -71.34 -14.97 34.79
C ALA A 667 -71.12 -13.52 35.25
N MET A 668 -72.19 -12.78 35.55
CA MET A 668 -72.13 -11.40 36.06
C MET A 668 -71.76 -11.33 37.55
N LYS A 669 -71.80 -12.44 38.29
CA LYS A 669 -71.41 -12.51 39.70
C LYS A 669 -69.95 -12.14 39.94
N GLY A 670 -69.06 -12.49 39.00
CA GLY A 670 -67.62 -12.23 39.12
C GLY A 670 -67.06 -12.78 40.44
N GLU A 671 -66.38 -11.92 41.22
CA GLU A 671 -65.86 -12.24 42.56
C GLU A 671 -66.83 -11.87 43.71
N MET A 672 -68.02 -11.32 43.43
CA MET A 672 -68.97 -10.89 44.47
C MET A 672 -69.76 -12.08 45.03
N HIS A 673 -69.88 -12.17 46.36
CA HIS A 673 -70.69 -13.18 47.03
C HIS A 673 -72.15 -12.73 47.20
N TYR A 674 -72.97 -12.94 46.17
CA TYR A 674 -74.43 -12.85 46.26
C TYR A 674 -75.10 -14.00 45.49
N GLU A 675 -76.38 -14.26 45.79
CA GLU A 675 -77.22 -15.15 44.98
C GLU A 675 -77.89 -14.30 43.90
N PRO A 676 -77.59 -14.50 42.60
CA PRO A 676 -78.14 -13.66 41.55
C PRO A 676 -79.64 -13.90 41.31
N LEU A 677 -80.15 -15.06 41.73
CA LEU A 677 -81.52 -15.49 41.45
C LEU A 677 -82.18 -16.19 42.66
N VAL A 678 -83.08 -15.42 43.27
CA VAL A 678 -84.09 -15.67 44.31
C VAL A 678 -85.34 -16.41 43.87
N TYR A 679 -85.71 -17.60 44.35
CA TYR A 679 -87.03 -18.18 44.08
C TYR A 679 -87.81 -18.48 45.37
N ASN A 680 -88.95 -17.83 45.54
CA ASN A 680 -89.84 -17.98 46.70
C ASN A 680 -91.24 -18.45 46.26
N ASP A 681 -91.79 -19.47 46.92
CA ASP A 681 -93.21 -19.83 46.77
C ASP A 681 -94.04 -19.11 47.83
N LEU A 682 -95.07 -18.38 47.38
CA LEU A 682 -95.97 -17.64 48.25
C LEU A 682 -97.07 -18.56 48.77
N LYS A 683 -97.42 -18.46 50.05
CA LYS A 683 -98.46 -19.29 50.67
C LYS A 683 -99.63 -18.44 51.16
N ASN A 684 -100.85 -18.93 50.97
CA ASN A 684 -102.07 -18.31 51.51
C ASN A 684 -102.16 -18.51 53.05
N ALA A 685 -103.13 -17.87 53.70
CA ALA A 685 -103.35 -18.00 55.15
C ALA A 685 -103.65 -19.44 55.64
N LYS A 686 -103.89 -20.40 54.72
CA LYS A 686 -104.10 -21.83 54.99
C LYS A 686 -102.85 -22.69 54.74
N GLY A 687 -101.73 -22.09 54.34
CA GLY A 687 -100.46 -22.77 54.08
C GLY A 687 -100.32 -23.39 52.69
N GLU A 688 -101.31 -23.18 51.80
CA GLU A 688 -101.28 -23.68 50.42
C GLU A 688 -100.57 -22.67 49.50
N ILE A 689 -99.85 -23.16 48.49
CA ILE A 689 -99.11 -22.31 47.55
C ILE A 689 -100.10 -21.47 46.71
N SER A 690 -99.87 -20.16 46.68
CA SER A 690 -100.75 -19.14 46.09
C SER A 690 -100.02 -18.17 45.15
N GLY A 691 -98.85 -18.55 44.65
CA GLY A 691 -98.08 -17.75 43.69
C GLY A 691 -96.57 -17.98 43.78
N THR A 692 -95.83 -17.37 42.85
CA THR A 692 -94.36 -17.40 42.82
C THR A 692 -93.81 -15.98 42.93
N GLU A 693 -92.69 -15.82 43.62
CA GLU A 693 -91.87 -14.61 43.60
C GLU A 693 -90.46 -14.95 43.12
N VAL A 694 -90.00 -14.24 42.10
CA VAL A 694 -88.66 -14.34 41.53
C VAL A 694 -87.92 -13.04 41.83
N ILE A 695 -86.82 -13.13 42.57
CA ILE A 695 -85.98 -11.98 42.92
C ILE A 695 -84.69 -12.07 42.10
N ILE A 696 -84.43 -11.04 41.31
CA ILE A 696 -83.26 -10.97 40.41
C ILE A 696 -82.36 -9.86 40.91
N HIS A 697 -81.13 -10.21 41.25
CA HIS A 697 -80.10 -9.27 41.71
C HIS A 697 -79.13 -8.97 40.58
N ILE A 698 -79.08 -7.70 40.16
CA ILE A 698 -78.29 -7.23 39.03
C ILE A 698 -77.26 -6.21 39.54
N PRO A 699 -75.95 -6.48 39.40
CA PRO A 699 -74.92 -5.49 39.67
C PRO A 699 -74.96 -4.42 38.58
N ILE A 700 -75.15 -3.16 38.98
CA ILE A 700 -75.22 -2.02 38.06
C ILE A 700 -73.99 -1.13 38.22
N LYS A 701 -73.59 -0.48 37.13
CA LYS A 701 -72.61 0.61 37.17
C LYS A 701 -73.37 1.92 37.04
N VAL A 702 -73.51 2.66 38.13
CA VAL A 702 -74.10 4.00 38.09
C VAL A 702 -73.09 4.94 37.41
N LYS A 703 -73.47 5.55 36.29
CA LYS A 703 -72.69 6.66 35.73
C LYS A 703 -72.99 7.89 36.59
N PHE A 704 -71.99 8.39 37.32
CA PHE A 704 -72.06 9.70 37.96
C PHE A 704 -71.85 10.83 36.95
#